data_AF-A0A0S4LLQ2-F1
#
_entry.id   AF-A0A0S4LLQ2-F1
#
_cell.length_a   1.000
_cell.length_b   1.000
_cell.length_c   1.000
_cell.angle_alpha   90.00
_cell.angle_beta   90.00
_cell.angle_gamma   90.00
#
_symmetry.space_group_name_H-M   'P 1'
#
loop_
_entity.id
_entity.type
_entity.pdbx_description
1 polymer ?
#
loop_
_entity_poly.entity_id
_entity_poly.type
_entity_poly.pdbx_seq_one_letter_code
_entity_poly.pdbx_strand_id
1 'polypeptide(L)'
;MSSRELVKKALQAIERPVDFEFFFSELKSPDWLEPLAAEGVFDKPYPPVEEKEWISFPMWPPSRYLVRMAEKAPDLVAQLALRIPETANVRIHEDLTDASLAMPPDIAQRIVPKAIGWAKSKYQLRLADRLGKLISHLAHGGQIEKALDLATALLELHKEQKEPIEGFEGEKLSYPPEPKSVLSDWNYERILKEHIPDLVSAEGLKALDLLCDLLEQAIVFSGGDADTESEDYSYIWRTAIESHSQNEGRDLRGSLVSAVRDASEAITAANPMLVREVVRCVRYNSHNATPRKWKVFDRIALHIIRERPDAVSDLIRGELLKPTNFDDTGISHEYRLLLKKMFGVLDLSDQQIILGWIEAGPPDVDGWVQRVTEATGEAPSVEDTEKYKRAWQLKRLAVFSESLSEPWVGRYRALVEEFGPPEYPEFSFYSIGVTRGPMSPKRATDLSQMQEDELCRFLTDWKPGEEVLGIVPSREGLGREISQMVANDPAKYAPLAPSFEGLDPTYVRSFLQGFRDAIGQKKPFAWAPVIDLSYWVVTQAREIAGRKVDKWGTDPDWSWARKTVAGLLSSGFLEGGGSIPWHLRERAWAALIPVTNDPHPEPEDEVERIGLSADPSHVAINSVRGEAIEAVVRYACWVKRNLSNEGKKRLAGQGLKSMPEVRDVLDAHLEPTRDPSLAIRSVYGLWFPTLHWLDDKWAIQNVRKIFPETTGLRKYKDAAWDAYIIFSTPYLNMLDVLRAQYSRAVAELNSSLTIEHGVGDPKEKLAEHLMTFHWHGKLPYRGTSGILGKFFSIATDKLRGHALEVLGRWIHSSGKVSPAVIERLRKLWEGQVAKAKDDPAQNIRTLTAYGWWFASGKFPQKWSMAQLTIVLRLAKTIDVDYLVLERLLVVSRIMPLEVIRCLRLFCEASEQQWEISSRLDAIKKILSPMLKGKRSAVKEEAIDLAEFLTAKGFRYFDDLLDDAYQAAT
;
A
#
# COMPACT_ATOMS: atom_id res chain seq x y z
N MET A 1 12.68 -58.37 5.51
CA MET A 1 13.14 -58.21 4.12
C MET A 1 12.01 -58.52 3.17
N SER A 2 11.59 -57.53 2.37
CA SER A 2 10.59 -57.71 1.31
C SER A 2 11.28 -58.30 0.07
N SER A 3 10.76 -59.37 -0.52
CA SER A 3 11.38 -59.94 -1.73
C SER A 3 10.99 -59.15 -2.99
N ARG A 4 11.86 -59.15 -4.00
CA ARG A 4 11.55 -58.55 -5.32
C ARG A 4 10.30 -59.17 -5.95
N GLU A 5 10.08 -60.48 -5.75
CA GLU A 5 8.88 -61.17 -6.21
C GLU A 5 7.61 -60.71 -5.49
N LEU A 6 7.69 -60.43 -4.18
CA LEU A 6 6.57 -59.91 -3.40
C LEU A 6 6.18 -58.50 -3.89
N VAL A 7 7.18 -57.63 -4.11
CA VAL A 7 6.95 -56.30 -4.68
C VAL A 7 6.37 -56.39 -6.09
N LYS A 8 6.89 -57.27 -6.95
CA LYS A 8 6.36 -57.46 -8.30
C LYS A 8 4.89 -57.90 -8.27
N LYS A 9 4.51 -58.83 -7.38
CA LYS A 9 3.13 -59.26 -7.18
C LYS A 9 2.24 -58.14 -6.63
N ALA A 10 2.74 -57.31 -5.70
CA ALA A 10 2.02 -56.16 -5.18
C ALA A 10 1.77 -55.10 -6.28
N LEU A 11 2.80 -54.75 -7.05
CA LEU A 11 2.70 -53.81 -8.18
C LEU A 11 1.78 -54.34 -9.30
N GLN A 12 1.72 -55.65 -9.52
CA GLN A 12 0.79 -56.27 -10.46
C GLN A 12 -0.65 -56.34 -9.97
N ALA A 13 -0.91 -56.13 -8.67
CA ALA A 13 -2.25 -56.09 -8.08
C ALA A 13 -2.82 -54.67 -7.95
N ILE A 14 -2.06 -53.64 -8.36
CA ILE A 14 -2.47 -52.23 -8.35
C ILE A 14 -3.09 -51.91 -9.71
N GLU A 15 -4.43 -51.92 -9.78
CA GLU A 15 -5.17 -51.64 -11.01
C GLU A 15 -5.49 -50.14 -11.17
N ARG A 16 -5.55 -49.39 -10.07
CA ARG A 16 -5.97 -47.99 -10.02
C ARG A 16 -4.87 -47.12 -9.39
N PRO A 17 -4.78 -45.82 -9.74
CA PRO A 17 -4.06 -44.84 -8.91
C PRO A 17 -4.54 -44.87 -7.46
N VAL A 18 -5.82 -45.21 -7.23
CA VAL A 18 -6.43 -45.43 -5.91
C VAL A 18 -5.70 -46.50 -5.09
N ASP A 19 -5.14 -47.54 -5.69
CA ASP A 19 -4.57 -48.67 -4.94
C ASP A 19 -3.07 -48.44 -4.64
N PHE A 20 -2.42 -47.57 -5.43
CA PHE A 20 -0.98 -47.33 -5.42
C PHE A 20 -0.46 -46.69 -4.11
N GLU A 21 -1.29 -46.11 -3.24
CA GLU A 21 -0.80 -45.00 -2.41
C GLU A 21 -1.18 -44.84 -0.92
N PHE A 22 -2.24 -45.38 -0.30
CA PHE A 22 -2.51 -46.80 0.03
C PHE A 22 -1.29 -47.71 0.05
N PHE A 23 -0.95 -48.42 -1.05
CA PHE A 23 0.23 -49.27 -1.05
C PHE A 23 1.46 -48.51 -0.55
N PHE A 24 1.71 -47.28 -1.03
CA PHE A 24 2.80 -46.43 -0.53
C PHE A 24 2.60 -45.73 0.83
N SER A 25 1.38 -45.60 1.38
CA SER A 25 1.17 -45.02 2.73
C SER A 25 1.39 -46.08 3.82
N GLU A 26 0.96 -47.32 3.56
CA GLU A 26 1.15 -48.47 4.45
C GLU A 26 2.58 -48.99 4.54
N LEU A 27 3.49 -48.56 3.64
CA LEU A 27 4.91 -48.81 3.82
C LEU A 27 5.44 -48.01 5.03
N LYS A 28 5.55 -48.72 6.16
CA LYS A 28 6.01 -48.20 7.46
C LYS A 28 7.47 -48.60 7.79
N SER A 29 8.11 -49.43 6.94
CA SER A 29 9.51 -49.92 7.05
C SER A 29 10.34 -49.66 5.78
N PRO A 30 11.65 -49.36 5.89
CA PRO A 30 12.54 -49.13 4.74
C PRO A 30 12.87 -50.39 3.91
N ASP A 31 12.56 -51.60 4.40
CA ASP A 31 12.76 -52.90 3.70
C ASP A 31 12.21 -52.98 2.27
N TRP A 32 11.32 -52.06 1.88
CA TRP A 32 10.70 -52.03 0.56
C TRP A 32 11.44 -51.12 -0.44
N LEU A 33 12.37 -50.28 0.01
CA LEU A 33 13.07 -49.29 -0.83
C LEU A 33 13.84 -49.92 -2.00
N GLU A 34 14.77 -50.86 -1.74
CA GLU A 34 15.54 -51.51 -2.83
C GLU A 34 14.63 -52.36 -3.75
N PRO A 35 13.71 -53.20 -3.23
CA PRO A 35 12.80 -53.98 -4.08
C PRO A 35 11.91 -53.11 -4.99
N LEU A 36 11.45 -51.94 -4.54
CA LEU A 36 10.68 -50.99 -5.37
C LEU A 36 11.56 -50.26 -6.38
N ALA A 37 12.82 -49.96 -6.03
CA ALA A 37 13.80 -49.41 -6.95
C ALA A 37 14.27 -50.41 -8.02
N ALA A 38 14.15 -51.71 -7.75
CA ALA A 38 14.48 -52.79 -8.69
C ALA A 38 13.38 -53.07 -9.72
N GLU A 39 12.11 -52.75 -9.42
CA GLU A 39 11.00 -52.72 -10.39
C GLU A 39 10.75 -51.30 -10.97
N GLY A 40 11.66 -50.35 -10.72
CA GLY A 40 11.71 -49.03 -11.39
C GLY A 40 10.66 -48.00 -10.94
N VAL A 41 10.10 -48.15 -9.73
CA VAL A 41 8.97 -47.31 -9.29
C VAL A 41 9.36 -45.83 -9.05
N PHE A 42 10.61 -45.57 -8.69
CA PHE A 42 11.16 -44.22 -8.55
C PHE A 42 11.59 -43.58 -9.89
N ASP A 43 11.58 -44.34 -10.99
CA ASP A 43 12.09 -43.88 -12.28
C ASP A 43 11.00 -43.14 -13.12
N LYS A 44 9.81 -42.87 -12.54
CA LYS A 44 8.65 -42.24 -13.19
C LYS A 44 7.90 -41.25 -12.27
N PRO A 45 8.46 -40.05 -12.00
CA PRO A 45 7.75 -38.98 -11.30
C PRO A 45 6.50 -38.52 -12.05
N TYR A 46 5.44 -38.16 -11.33
CA TYR A 46 4.26 -37.56 -11.95
C TYR A 46 4.60 -36.14 -12.45
N PRO A 47 4.30 -35.81 -13.73
CA PRO A 47 4.47 -34.44 -14.25
C PRO A 47 3.42 -33.49 -13.64
N PRO A 48 3.60 -32.17 -13.77
CA PRO A 48 2.48 -31.25 -13.58
C PRO A 48 1.38 -31.51 -14.62
N VAL A 49 0.15 -31.12 -14.29
CA VAL A 49 -1.00 -31.16 -15.18
C VAL A 49 -1.33 -29.72 -15.55
N GLU A 50 -1.11 -29.35 -16.81
CA GLU A 50 -1.44 -28.04 -17.36
C GLU A 50 -2.76 -28.11 -18.13
N GLU A 51 -3.69 -27.23 -17.79
CA GLU A 51 -4.94 -27.00 -18.53
C GLU A 51 -5.09 -25.48 -18.75
N LYS A 52 -6.01 -25.06 -19.63
CA LYS A 52 -5.94 -23.74 -20.31
C LYS A 52 -5.73 -22.50 -19.42
N GLU A 53 -6.22 -22.52 -18.18
CA GLU A 53 -6.19 -21.37 -17.26
C GLU A 53 -5.45 -21.66 -15.94
N TRP A 54 -4.92 -22.87 -15.74
CA TRP A 54 -4.29 -23.27 -14.47
C TRP A 54 -3.28 -24.41 -14.61
N ILE A 55 -2.39 -24.54 -13.61
CA ILE A 55 -1.44 -25.65 -13.46
C ILE A 55 -1.67 -26.35 -12.12
N SER A 56 -1.71 -27.68 -12.15
CA SER A 56 -1.86 -28.53 -10.98
C SER A 56 -0.62 -29.39 -10.78
N PHE A 57 -0.23 -29.59 -9.52
CA PHE A 57 0.95 -30.35 -9.12
C PHE A 57 0.47 -31.60 -8.36
N PRO A 58 0.32 -32.76 -9.03
CA PRO A 58 -0.20 -33.97 -8.38
C PRO A 58 0.77 -34.47 -7.31
N MET A 59 0.24 -34.98 -6.20
CA MET A 59 1.04 -35.65 -5.17
C MET A 59 1.67 -36.91 -5.74
N TRP A 60 2.95 -37.18 -5.46
CA TRP A 60 3.61 -38.41 -5.88
C TRP A 60 3.90 -39.32 -4.66
N PRO A 61 3.31 -40.51 -4.59
CA PRO A 61 3.43 -41.37 -3.39
C PRO A 61 4.85 -41.87 -3.08
N PRO A 62 5.68 -42.24 -4.09
CA PRO A 62 7.07 -42.62 -3.85
C PRO A 62 7.87 -41.53 -3.12
N SER A 63 7.70 -40.24 -3.44
CA SER A 63 8.38 -39.16 -2.71
C SER A 63 7.84 -38.99 -1.28
N ARG A 64 6.52 -39.08 -1.06
CA ARG A 64 5.93 -39.11 0.30
C ARG A 64 6.37 -40.32 1.12
N TYR A 65 6.75 -41.44 0.50
CA TYR A 65 7.34 -42.59 1.20
C TYR A 65 8.82 -42.38 1.51
N LEU A 66 9.60 -41.82 0.57
CA LEU A 66 10.99 -41.41 0.81
C LEU A 66 11.10 -40.47 2.02
N VAL A 67 10.22 -39.46 2.14
CA VAL A 67 10.13 -38.58 3.34
C VAL A 67 10.04 -39.39 4.64
N ARG A 68 9.09 -40.34 4.74
CA ARG A 68 8.85 -41.09 5.98
C ARG A 68 9.95 -42.11 6.31
N MET A 69 10.78 -42.47 5.33
CA MET A 69 11.90 -43.40 5.51
C MET A 69 13.25 -42.69 5.69
N ALA A 70 13.33 -41.36 5.47
CA ALA A 70 14.57 -40.60 5.52
C ALA A 70 15.31 -40.75 6.87
N GLU A 71 14.59 -40.64 7.99
CA GLU A 71 15.14 -40.86 9.34
C GLU A 71 15.65 -42.30 9.56
N LYS A 72 15.08 -43.27 8.85
CA LYS A 72 15.29 -44.72 9.08
C LYS A 72 16.36 -45.35 8.18
N ALA A 73 16.57 -44.79 7.00
CA ALA A 73 17.50 -45.29 5.99
C ALA A 73 18.06 -44.16 5.11
N PRO A 74 18.71 -43.13 5.71
CA PRO A 74 19.02 -41.87 5.03
C PRO A 74 19.89 -42.06 3.78
N ASP A 75 20.95 -42.87 3.83
CA ASP A 75 21.80 -43.16 2.67
C ASP A 75 21.03 -43.73 1.48
N LEU A 76 20.13 -44.69 1.72
CA LEU A 76 19.36 -45.35 0.68
C LEU A 76 18.28 -44.41 0.12
N VAL A 77 17.61 -43.64 0.98
CA VAL A 77 16.65 -42.62 0.55
C VAL A 77 17.35 -41.54 -0.27
N ALA A 78 18.57 -41.13 0.08
CA ALA A 78 19.35 -40.17 -0.70
C ALA A 78 19.79 -40.72 -2.07
N GLN A 79 20.25 -41.97 -2.13
CA GLN A 79 20.58 -42.65 -3.40
C GLN A 79 19.37 -42.75 -4.34
N LEU A 80 18.18 -43.00 -3.79
CA LEU A 80 16.94 -43.06 -4.56
C LEU A 80 16.47 -41.66 -4.99
N ALA A 81 16.55 -40.66 -4.11
CA ALA A 81 16.23 -39.27 -4.42
C ALA A 81 17.09 -38.71 -5.57
N LEU A 82 18.38 -39.09 -5.62
CA LEU A 82 19.27 -38.78 -6.73
C LEU A 82 18.85 -39.45 -8.05
N ARG A 83 18.39 -40.71 -8.02
CA ARG A 83 17.98 -41.47 -9.22
C ARG A 83 16.69 -40.98 -9.90
N ILE A 84 15.77 -40.34 -9.16
CA ILE A 84 14.49 -39.87 -9.72
C ILE A 84 14.76 -38.90 -10.90
N PRO A 85 14.18 -39.09 -12.09
CA PRO A 85 14.30 -38.15 -13.20
C PRO A 85 13.87 -36.72 -12.84
N GLU A 86 14.43 -35.72 -13.55
CA GLU A 86 13.99 -34.33 -13.39
C GLU A 86 12.51 -34.15 -13.75
N THR A 87 11.84 -33.24 -13.04
CA THR A 87 10.40 -33.00 -13.16
C THR A 87 10.09 -31.52 -12.97
N ALA A 88 9.00 -31.04 -13.57
CA ALA A 88 8.45 -29.72 -13.29
C ALA A 88 7.46 -29.74 -12.09
N ASN A 89 7.28 -30.89 -11.44
CA ASN A 89 6.32 -31.05 -10.35
C ASN A 89 6.91 -30.60 -9.00
N VAL A 90 6.64 -29.34 -8.65
CA VAL A 90 7.14 -28.66 -7.44
C VAL A 90 6.81 -29.40 -6.14
N ARG A 91 5.74 -30.21 -6.07
CA ARG A 91 5.46 -30.99 -4.85
C ARG A 91 6.43 -32.16 -4.64
N ILE A 92 7.01 -32.69 -5.71
CA ILE A 92 8.10 -33.67 -5.63
C ILE A 92 9.36 -32.97 -5.09
N HIS A 93 9.61 -31.72 -5.47
CA HIS A 93 10.72 -30.92 -4.91
C HIS A 93 10.50 -30.62 -3.42
N GLU A 94 9.27 -30.25 -3.03
CA GLU A 94 8.89 -30.06 -1.62
C GLU A 94 9.10 -31.34 -0.80
N ASP A 95 8.70 -32.49 -1.32
CA ASP A 95 8.89 -33.79 -0.66
C ASP A 95 10.37 -34.19 -0.56
N LEU A 96 11.16 -34.06 -1.63
CA LEU A 96 12.58 -34.42 -1.56
C LEU A 96 13.38 -33.45 -0.69
N THR A 97 12.89 -32.22 -0.51
CA THR A 97 13.42 -31.27 0.49
C THR A 97 13.04 -31.69 1.91
N ASP A 98 11.78 -32.08 2.18
CA ASP A 98 11.37 -32.67 3.48
C ASP A 98 12.22 -33.91 3.83
N ALA A 99 12.45 -34.79 2.86
CA ALA A 99 13.29 -35.97 3.04
C ALA A 99 14.72 -35.57 3.40
N SER A 100 15.28 -34.54 2.76
CA SER A 100 16.63 -34.03 3.05
C SER A 100 16.74 -33.40 4.45
N LEU A 101 15.70 -32.69 4.90
CA LEU A 101 15.62 -32.13 6.27
C LEU A 101 15.54 -33.22 7.35
N ALA A 102 14.99 -34.40 7.02
CA ALA A 102 14.92 -35.56 7.90
C ALA A 102 16.16 -36.47 7.86
N MET A 103 17.20 -36.11 7.08
CA MET A 103 18.48 -36.82 7.03
C MET A 103 19.56 -36.12 7.87
N PRO A 104 20.58 -36.84 8.35
CA PRO A 104 21.85 -36.25 8.78
C PRO A 104 22.42 -35.32 7.70
N PRO A 105 22.93 -34.11 8.04
CA PRO A 105 23.38 -33.12 7.06
C PRO A 105 24.44 -33.63 6.06
N ASP A 106 25.36 -34.49 6.52
CA ASP A 106 26.41 -35.12 5.70
C ASP A 106 25.86 -36.05 4.61
N ILE A 107 24.61 -36.51 4.76
CA ILE A 107 23.85 -37.25 3.76
C ILE A 107 22.94 -36.30 2.97
N ALA A 108 22.26 -35.36 3.64
CA ALA A 108 21.37 -34.37 3.02
C ALA A 108 22.07 -33.54 1.93
N GLN A 109 23.36 -33.20 2.13
CA GLN A 109 24.16 -32.44 1.15
C GLN A 109 24.18 -33.08 -0.25
N ARG A 110 23.99 -34.40 -0.34
CA ARG A 110 24.03 -35.15 -1.60
C ARG A 110 22.86 -34.77 -2.52
N ILE A 111 21.78 -34.20 -1.98
CA ILE A 111 20.59 -33.77 -2.73
C ILE A 111 20.72 -32.34 -3.28
N VAL A 112 21.62 -31.52 -2.71
CA VAL A 112 21.82 -30.11 -3.09
C VAL A 112 22.00 -29.88 -4.60
N PRO A 113 22.75 -30.71 -5.37
CA PRO A 113 22.86 -30.54 -6.82
C PRO A 113 21.53 -30.51 -7.58
N LYS A 114 20.48 -31.14 -7.03
CA LYS A 114 19.12 -31.12 -7.59
C LYS A 114 18.29 -29.99 -6.98
N ALA A 115 18.46 -29.72 -5.69
CA ALA A 115 17.82 -28.58 -5.01
C ALA A 115 18.19 -27.22 -5.63
N ILE A 116 19.41 -27.07 -6.18
CA ILE A 116 19.84 -25.92 -6.99
C ILE A 116 18.94 -25.73 -8.22
N GLY A 117 18.55 -26.81 -8.90
CA GLY A 117 17.59 -26.75 -10.01
C GLY A 117 16.18 -26.42 -9.52
N TRP A 118 15.77 -27.00 -8.40
CA TRP A 118 14.44 -26.75 -7.81
C TRP A 118 14.27 -25.31 -7.33
N ALA A 119 15.33 -24.68 -6.82
CA ALA A 119 15.34 -23.27 -6.42
C ALA A 119 14.90 -22.33 -7.56
N LYS A 120 15.23 -22.67 -8.81
CA LYS A 120 14.87 -21.91 -10.02
C LYS A 120 13.46 -22.21 -10.57
N SER A 121 12.64 -22.98 -9.84
CA SER A 121 11.28 -23.33 -10.26
C SER A 121 10.38 -22.10 -10.37
N LYS A 122 9.77 -21.87 -11.55
CA LYS A 122 8.80 -20.77 -11.79
C LYS A 122 7.67 -20.70 -10.76
N TYR A 123 7.30 -21.84 -10.17
CA TYR A 123 6.29 -21.93 -9.11
C TYR A 123 6.96 -22.37 -7.82
N GLN A 124 6.76 -21.62 -6.73
CA GLN A 124 7.49 -21.81 -5.47
C GLN A 124 6.65 -22.36 -4.31
N LEU A 125 5.32 -22.25 -4.34
CA LEU A 125 4.40 -22.82 -3.33
C LEU A 125 4.90 -22.70 -1.85
N ARG A 126 5.36 -23.78 -1.23
CA ARG A 126 6.10 -23.80 0.06
C ARG A 126 7.57 -24.24 -0.11
N LEU A 127 8.04 -24.49 -1.32
CA LEU A 127 9.41 -24.94 -1.62
C LEU A 127 10.46 -23.96 -1.11
N ALA A 128 10.34 -22.65 -1.39
CA ALA A 128 11.32 -21.65 -0.95
C ALA A 128 11.58 -21.68 0.58
N ASP A 129 10.52 -21.82 1.36
CA ASP A 129 10.54 -21.95 2.82
C ASP A 129 11.26 -23.22 3.29
N ARG A 130 11.06 -24.33 2.59
CA ARG A 130 11.75 -25.61 2.87
C ARG A 130 13.22 -25.58 2.43
N LEU A 131 13.54 -24.93 1.31
CA LEU A 131 14.91 -24.75 0.83
C LEU A 131 15.70 -23.81 1.76
N GLY A 132 15.08 -22.76 2.28
CA GLY A 132 15.61 -21.92 3.37
C GLY A 132 15.99 -22.76 4.59
N LYS A 133 15.08 -23.60 5.07
CA LYS A 133 15.34 -24.55 6.17
C LYS A 133 16.47 -25.54 5.85
N LEU A 134 16.61 -25.95 4.58
CA LEU A 134 17.69 -26.85 4.17
C LEU A 134 19.06 -26.14 4.18
N ILE A 135 19.11 -24.83 3.86
CA ILE A 135 20.31 -24.00 4.04
C ILE A 135 20.70 -23.95 5.53
N SER A 136 19.75 -23.64 6.44
CA SER A 136 19.98 -23.68 7.89
C SER A 136 20.51 -25.05 8.36
N HIS A 137 19.84 -26.14 7.98
CA HIS A 137 20.19 -27.51 8.37
C HIS A 137 21.59 -27.92 7.91
N LEU A 138 21.97 -27.55 6.68
CA LEU A 138 23.31 -27.81 6.15
C LEU A 138 24.37 -26.94 6.84
N ALA A 139 24.07 -25.67 7.15
CA ALA A 139 24.96 -24.78 7.88
C ALA A 139 25.22 -25.26 9.31
N HIS A 140 24.18 -25.58 10.09
CA HIS A 140 24.30 -26.18 11.42
C HIS A 140 25.04 -27.53 11.39
N GLY A 141 24.89 -28.28 10.29
CA GLY A 141 25.60 -29.53 10.03
C GLY A 141 27.04 -29.39 9.52
N GLY A 142 27.58 -28.18 9.41
CA GLY A 142 28.94 -27.92 8.90
C GLY A 142 29.14 -28.20 7.40
N GLN A 143 28.08 -28.40 6.63
CA GLN A 143 28.14 -28.68 5.19
C GLN A 143 28.15 -27.36 4.38
N ILE A 144 29.06 -26.46 4.77
CA ILE A 144 29.10 -25.03 4.43
C ILE A 144 28.99 -24.76 2.92
N GLU A 145 29.87 -25.38 2.12
CA GLU A 145 29.90 -25.17 0.66
C GLU A 145 28.55 -25.51 -0.01
N LYS A 146 27.85 -26.53 0.51
CA LYS A 146 26.57 -26.99 -0.02
C LYS A 146 25.39 -26.16 0.49
N ALA A 147 25.53 -25.50 1.64
CA ALA A 147 24.60 -24.46 2.08
C ALA A 147 24.76 -23.17 1.24
N LEU A 148 26.00 -22.77 0.92
CA LEU A 148 26.33 -21.63 0.05
C LEU A 148 25.84 -21.85 -1.39
N ASP A 149 26.08 -23.03 -1.98
CA ASP A 149 25.56 -23.39 -3.31
C ASP A 149 24.03 -23.18 -3.41
N LEU A 150 23.30 -23.67 -2.39
CA LEU A 150 21.84 -23.61 -2.37
C LEU A 150 21.32 -22.19 -2.07
N ALA A 151 21.99 -21.45 -1.19
CA ALA A 151 21.67 -20.04 -0.93
C ALA A 151 21.85 -19.17 -2.18
N THR A 152 22.96 -19.37 -2.91
CA THR A 152 23.23 -18.69 -4.20
C THR A 152 22.13 -18.99 -5.22
N ALA A 153 21.68 -20.24 -5.32
CA ALA A 153 20.63 -20.63 -6.26
C ALA A 153 19.22 -20.14 -5.86
N LEU A 154 18.93 -20.04 -4.56
CA LEU A 154 17.62 -19.61 -4.04
C LEU A 154 17.45 -18.09 -4.02
N LEU A 155 18.54 -17.35 -3.87
CA LEU A 155 18.56 -15.89 -3.90
C LEU A 155 18.95 -15.31 -5.27
N GLU A 156 19.04 -16.15 -6.31
CA GLU A 156 19.40 -15.73 -7.66
C GLU A 156 18.50 -14.58 -8.17
N LEU A 157 19.14 -13.62 -8.84
CA LEU A 157 18.52 -12.43 -9.41
C LEU A 157 18.50 -12.49 -10.94
N HIS A 158 17.51 -11.81 -11.53
CA HIS A 158 17.44 -11.55 -12.96
C HIS A 158 16.98 -10.12 -13.23
N LYS A 159 17.31 -9.61 -14.42
CA LYS A 159 16.95 -8.26 -14.88
C LYS A 159 15.59 -8.29 -15.57
N GLU A 160 14.58 -7.65 -15.00
CA GLU A 160 13.30 -7.42 -15.68
C GLU A 160 13.31 -6.04 -16.35
N GLN A 161 12.81 -5.97 -17.59
CA GLN A 161 12.55 -4.73 -18.30
C GLN A 161 11.04 -4.55 -18.47
N LYS A 162 10.49 -3.47 -17.91
CA LYS A 162 9.07 -3.11 -18.05
C LYS A 162 8.80 -2.58 -19.46
N GLU A 163 7.60 -2.80 -19.98
CA GLU A 163 7.21 -2.22 -21.27
C GLU A 163 7.17 -0.68 -21.17
N PRO A 164 7.64 0.06 -22.21
CA PRO A 164 7.58 1.52 -22.21
C PRO A 164 6.14 2.03 -22.24
N ILE A 165 5.85 3.07 -21.45
CA ILE A 165 4.58 3.79 -21.53
C ILE A 165 4.75 4.95 -22.54
N GLU A 166 3.73 5.16 -23.38
CA GLU A 166 3.66 6.36 -24.23
C GLU A 166 3.31 7.57 -23.36
N GLY A 167 4.24 8.51 -23.24
CA GLY A 167 4.08 9.75 -22.49
C GLY A 167 3.21 10.77 -23.23
N PHE A 168 2.98 11.91 -22.58
CA PHE A 168 2.47 13.09 -23.27
C PHE A 168 3.42 13.44 -24.43
N GLU A 169 2.85 13.81 -25.59
CA GLU A 169 3.55 14.02 -26.86
C GLU A 169 4.10 12.75 -27.56
N GLY A 170 3.92 11.55 -26.99
CA GLY A 170 4.19 10.28 -27.67
C GLY A 170 5.63 9.77 -27.56
N GLU A 171 6.48 10.39 -26.73
CA GLU A 171 7.76 9.80 -26.34
C GLU A 171 7.57 8.51 -25.54
N LYS A 172 8.40 7.50 -25.80
CA LYS A 172 8.34 6.21 -25.10
C LYS A 172 9.21 6.23 -23.85
N LEU A 173 8.58 6.56 -22.72
CA LEU A 173 9.21 6.49 -21.41
C LEU A 173 9.36 5.02 -21.00
N SER A 174 10.55 4.46 -21.27
CA SER A 174 10.99 3.22 -20.64
C SER A 174 11.30 3.50 -19.18
N TYR A 175 10.73 2.72 -18.26
CA TYR A 175 11.28 2.64 -16.91
C TYR A 175 12.72 2.10 -16.98
N PRO A 176 13.57 2.44 -15.98
CA PRO A 176 14.80 1.68 -15.77
C PRO A 176 14.44 0.21 -15.51
N PRO A 177 15.32 -0.73 -15.90
CA PRO A 177 15.17 -2.14 -15.55
C PRO A 177 15.26 -2.33 -14.04
N GLU A 178 14.66 -3.40 -13.52
CA GLU A 178 14.62 -3.70 -12.08
C GLU A 178 15.17 -5.11 -11.78
N PRO A 179 15.87 -5.30 -10.65
CA PRO A 179 16.25 -6.62 -10.17
C PRO A 179 15.02 -7.37 -9.63
N LYS A 180 14.78 -8.57 -10.14
CA LYS A 180 13.80 -9.52 -9.60
C LYS A 180 14.44 -10.83 -9.19
N SER A 181 13.76 -11.56 -8.31
CA SER A 181 14.02 -12.97 -8.06
C SER A 181 12.83 -13.81 -8.52
N VAL A 182 13.00 -15.13 -8.56
CA VAL A 182 11.90 -16.10 -8.71
C VAL A 182 11.03 -16.13 -7.43
N LEU A 183 11.60 -15.68 -6.30
CA LEU A 183 10.87 -15.38 -5.08
C LEU A 183 10.17 -14.02 -5.18
N SER A 184 8.98 -13.89 -4.60
CA SER A 184 8.40 -12.57 -4.30
C SER A 184 9.20 -11.86 -3.20
N ASP A 185 9.25 -10.53 -3.22
CA ASP A 185 10.03 -9.68 -2.32
C ASP A 185 9.85 -10.06 -0.84
N TRP A 186 8.61 -10.37 -0.43
CA TRP A 186 8.31 -10.83 0.93
C TRP A 186 8.95 -12.18 1.29
N ASN A 187 8.98 -13.15 0.35
CA ASN A 187 9.70 -14.40 0.59
C ASN A 187 11.21 -14.17 0.55
N TYR A 188 11.72 -13.31 -0.34
CA TYR A 188 13.14 -12.99 -0.44
C TYR A 188 13.66 -12.32 0.86
N GLU A 189 12.95 -11.27 1.35
CA GLU A 189 13.17 -10.66 2.67
C GLU A 189 13.16 -11.71 3.79
N ARG A 190 12.24 -12.68 3.71
CA ARG A 190 12.08 -13.71 4.74
C ARG A 190 13.19 -14.76 4.72
N ILE A 191 13.68 -15.21 3.56
CA ILE A 191 14.86 -16.10 3.50
C ILE A 191 16.10 -15.38 4.07
N LEU A 192 16.31 -14.11 3.70
CA LEU A 192 17.40 -13.28 4.24
C LEU A 192 17.34 -13.13 5.78
N LYS A 193 16.14 -13.09 6.38
CA LYS A 193 15.95 -12.88 7.83
C LYS A 193 15.82 -14.16 8.65
N GLU A 194 15.24 -15.23 8.12
CA GLU A 194 14.94 -16.46 8.85
C GLU A 194 16.00 -17.56 8.67
N HIS A 195 16.83 -17.52 7.61
CA HIS A 195 17.73 -18.62 7.25
C HIS A 195 19.19 -18.24 7.00
N ILE A 196 19.45 -17.09 6.36
CA ILE A 196 20.83 -16.65 6.14
C ILE A 196 21.64 -16.35 7.43
N PRO A 197 21.04 -15.92 8.57
CA PRO A 197 21.78 -15.77 9.83
C PRO A 197 22.42 -17.07 10.35
N ASP A 198 21.85 -18.24 10.04
CA ASP A 198 22.47 -19.53 10.38
C ASP A 198 23.74 -19.77 9.55
N LEU A 199 23.70 -19.42 8.25
CA LEU A 199 24.83 -19.54 7.35
C LEU A 199 25.96 -18.55 7.70
N VAL A 200 25.61 -17.33 8.11
CA VAL A 200 26.56 -16.34 8.66
C VAL A 200 27.16 -16.81 9.99
N SER A 201 26.36 -17.47 10.84
CA SER A 201 26.85 -18.03 12.11
C SER A 201 27.82 -19.21 11.90
N ALA A 202 27.68 -19.93 10.79
CA ALA A 202 28.51 -21.10 10.47
C ALA A 202 29.78 -20.77 9.66
N GLU A 203 29.71 -19.82 8.71
CA GLU A 203 30.83 -19.36 7.88
C GLU A 203 30.63 -17.88 7.47
N GLY A 204 30.85 -16.99 8.43
CA GLY A 204 30.51 -15.57 8.28
C GLY A 204 31.09 -14.87 7.06
N LEU A 205 32.39 -15.04 6.77
CA LEU A 205 33.03 -14.28 5.69
C LEU A 205 32.57 -14.71 4.29
N LYS A 206 32.29 -16.00 4.04
CA LYS A 206 31.75 -16.47 2.75
C LYS A 206 30.28 -16.11 2.59
N ALA A 207 29.49 -16.22 3.67
CA ALA A 207 28.10 -15.80 3.67
C ALA A 207 27.95 -14.29 3.41
N LEU A 208 28.87 -13.47 3.94
CA LEU A 208 28.94 -12.05 3.68
C LEU A 208 29.32 -11.72 2.22
N ASP A 209 30.29 -12.44 1.63
CA ASP A 209 30.71 -12.20 0.24
C ASP A 209 29.57 -12.52 -0.75
N LEU A 210 28.82 -13.60 -0.51
CA LEU A 210 27.60 -13.93 -1.26
C LEU A 210 26.54 -12.81 -1.17
N LEU A 211 26.30 -12.26 0.02
CA LEU A 211 25.37 -11.15 0.19
C LEU A 211 25.85 -9.88 -0.53
N CYS A 212 27.16 -9.66 -0.61
CA CYS A 212 27.74 -8.55 -1.37
C CYS A 212 27.62 -8.77 -2.90
N ASP A 213 27.86 -9.99 -3.39
CA ASP A 213 27.65 -10.36 -4.80
C ASP A 213 26.20 -10.18 -5.24
N LEU A 214 25.23 -10.51 -4.38
CA LEU A 214 23.81 -10.30 -4.64
C LEU A 214 23.44 -8.82 -4.66
N LEU A 215 23.99 -8.02 -3.74
CA LEU A 215 23.78 -6.56 -3.70
C LEU A 215 24.37 -5.87 -4.94
N GLU A 216 25.57 -6.27 -5.37
CA GLU A 216 26.24 -5.75 -6.57
C GLU A 216 25.45 -6.07 -7.84
N GLN A 217 24.95 -7.31 -7.98
CA GLN A 217 24.03 -7.69 -9.07
C GLN A 217 22.73 -6.88 -9.06
N ALA A 218 22.13 -6.63 -7.89
CA ALA A 218 20.90 -5.87 -7.79
C ALA A 218 21.05 -4.42 -8.29
N ILE A 219 22.20 -3.79 -8.05
CA ILE A 219 22.52 -2.42 -8.53
C ILE A 219 22.72 -2.40 -10.05
N VAL A 220 23.48 -3.36 -10.59
CA VAL A 220 23.71 -3.50 -12.05
C VAL A 220 22.40 -3.77 -12.80
N PHE A 221 21.49 -4.57 -12.23
CA PHE A 221 20.18 -4.82 -12.84
C PHE A 221 19.22 -3.63 -12.73
N SER A 222 19.38 -2.76 -11.72
CA SER A 222 18.68 -1.46 -11.62
C SER A 222 19.06 -0.42 -12.69
N GLY A 223 19.98 -0.74 -13.60
CA GLY A 223 20.44 0.19 -14.65
C GLY A 223 21.69 0.99 -14.26
N GLY A 224 22.40 0.60 -13.20
CA GLY A 224 23.79 1.03 -13.02
C GLY A 224 24.65 0.43 -14.13
N ASP A 225 25.10 1.26 -15.07
CA ASP A 225 25.78 0.81 -16.28
C ASP A 225 27.23 0.41 -16.01
N ALA A 226 27.85 -0.31 -16.95
CA ALA A 226 29.27 -0.64 -16.88
C ALA A 226 30.13 0.63 -16.91
N ASP A 227 29.81 1.54 -17.83
CA ASP A 227 30.58 2.76 -18.13
C ASP A 227 30.22 3.98 -17.26
N THR A 228 29.14 3.94 -16.47
CA THR A 228 28.86 5.01 -15.50
C THR A 228 29.82 4.94 -14.31
N GLU A 229 30.14 6.12 -13.77
CA GLU A 229 30.96 6.31 -12.56
C GLU A 229 30.46 5.47 -11.36
N SER A 230 31.30 5.32 -10.33
CA SER A 230 31.05 4.54 -9.10
C SER A 230 29.80 4.92 -8.27
N GLU A 231 29.01 5.88 -8.70
CA GLU A 231 27.81 6.35 -8.02
C GLU A 231 26.62 5.39 -8.24
N ASP A 232 25.97 4.99 -7.16
CA ASP A 232 24.76 4.15 -7.17
C ASP A 232 23.51 4.91 -6.68
N TYR A 233 23.68 6.18 -6.29
CA TYR A 233 22.66 7.04 -5.69
C TYR A 233 21.97 6.42 -4.47
N SER A 234 22.64 5.49 -3.77
CA SER A 234 22.09 4.80 -2.59
C SER A 234 21.77 5.76 -1.45
N TYR A 235 22.42 6.92 -1.38
CA TYR A 235 22.06 7.98 -0.43
C TYR A 235 20.65 8.56 -0.66
N ILE A 236 20.01 8.26 -1.80
CA ILE A 236 18.62 8.63 -2.13
C ILE A 236 17.67 7.45 -1.83
N TRP A 237 17.93 6.26 -2.39
CA TRP A 237 17.00 5.11 -2.25
C TRP A 237 17.21 4.30 -0.97
N ARG A 238 18.28 4.54 -0.22
CA ARG A 238 18.56 3.97 1.10
C ARG A 238 19.31 4.98 1.97
N THR A 239 18.58 5.99 2.44
CA THR A 239 19.09 7.20 3.11
C THR A 239 20.07 6.93 4.26
N ALA A 240 19.93 5.84 5.00
CA ALA A 240 20.90 5.40 6.01
C ALA A 240 21.16 3.88 5.98
N ILE A 241 22.40 3.46 6.29
CA ILE A 241 22.71 2.03 6.47
C ILE A 241 22.02 1.46 7.72
N GLU A 242 22.13 2.12 8.87
CA GLU A 242 21.38 1.76 10.09
C GLU A 242 19.84 1.79 9.90
N SER A 243 19.12 1.22 10.87
CA SER A 243 17.66 1.16 10.86
C SER A 243 17.04 2.52 11.21
N HIS A 244 16.84 3.36 10.19
CA HIS A 244 16.31 4.73 10.33
C HIS A 244 14.90 4.88 9.73
N SER A 245 14.13 5.87 10.20
CA SER A 245 12.81 6.25 9.67
C SER A 245 12.84 6.82 8.24
N GLN A 246 14.04 7.02 7.69
CA GLN A 246 14.32 7.56 6.36
C GLN A 246 14.55 6.46 5.31
N ASN A 247 14.48 5.19 5.71
CA ASN A 247 14.61 4.04 4.84
C ASN A 247 13.21 3.65 4.35
N GLU A 248 12.79 4.25 3.23
CA GLU A 248 11.46 4.04 2.65
C GLU A 248 11.33 2.66 1.98
N GLY A 249 10.12 2.09 2.05
CA GLY A 249 9.76 0.86 1.34
C GLY A 249 10.31 -0.46 1.92
N ARG A 250 10.01 -1.55 1.19
CA ARG A 250 10.60 -2.88 1.37
C ARG A 250 10.93 -3.46 -0.01
N ASP A 251 11.83 -2.81 -0.73
CA ASP A 251 12.34 -3.31 -2.00
C ASP A 251 13.45 -4.36 -1.80
N LEU A 252 13.82 -5.03 -2.89
CA LEU A 252 14.83 -6.10 -2.86
C LEU A 252 16.22 -5.57 -2.49
N ARG A 253 16.59 -4.35 -2.93
CA ARG A 253 17.89 -3.72 -2.66
C ARG A 253 18.03 -3.30 -1.20
N GLY A 254 17.03 -2.63 -0.63
CA GLY A 254 16.98 -2.28 0.78
C GLY A 254 16.98 -3.51 1.70
N SER A 255 16.40 -4.63 1.24
CA SER A 255 16.50 -5.93 1.92
C SER A 255 17.94 -6.47 1.92
N LEU A 256 18.62 -6.44 0.76
CA LEU A 256 20.02 -6.88 0.65
C LEU A 256 21.01 -5.99 1.43
N VAL A 257 20.88 -4.65 1.36
CA VAL A 257 21.70 -3.73 2.17
C VAL A 257 21.57 -4.04 3.66
N SER A 258 20.34 -4.35 4.12
CA SER A 258 20.11 -4.73 5.51
C SER A 258 20.77 -6.08 5.85
N ALA A 259 20.70 -7.07 4.96
CA ALA A 259 21.35 -8.37 5.16
C ALA A 259 22.89 -8.27 5.21
N VAL A 260 23.53 -7.50 4.30
CA VAL A 260 24.99 -7.28 4.32
C VAL A 260 25.43 -6.59 5.61
N ARG A 261 24.68 -5.56 6.06
CA ARG A 261 24.90 -4.88 7.34
C ARG A 261 24.76 -5.85 8.52
N ASP A 262 23.63 -6.54 8.63
CA ASP A 262 23.29 -7.40 9.77
C ASP A 262 24.27 -8.58 9.89
N ALA A 263 24.71 -9.14 8.75
CA ALA A 263 25.77 -10.14 8.71
C ALA A 263 27.11 -9.58 9.21
N SER A 264 27.51 -8.39 8.76
CA SER A 264 28.74 -7.73 9.18
C SER A 264 28.76 -7.37 10.67
N GLU A 265 27.64 -6.90 11.20
CA GLU A 265 27.45 -6.64 12.62
C GLU A 265 27.52 -7.93 13.45
N ALA A 266 26.90 -9.02 12.98
CA ALA A 266 26.95 -10.32 13.65
C ALA A 266 28.39 -10.88 13.72
N ILE A 267 29.13 -10.86 12.60
CA ILE A 267 30.52 -11.34 12.53
C ILE A 267 31.43 -10.53 13.48
N THR A 268 31.31 -9.21 13.45
CA THR A 268 32.13 -8.31 14.30
C THR A 268 31.64 -8.19 15.74
N ALA A 269 30.43 -8.68 16.07
CA ALA A 269 30.00 -8.92 17.44
C ALA A 269 30.55 -10.25 17.98
N ALA A 270 30.53 -11.31 17.17
CA ALA A 270 31.06 -12.62 17.54
C ALA A 270 32.60 -12.62 17.69
N ASN A 271 33.31 -11.89 16.82
CA ASN A 271 34.76 -11.69 16.93
C ASN A 271 35.17 -10.27 16.48
N PRO A 272 35.36 -9.33 17.42
CA PRO A 272 35.80 -7.96 17.13
C PRO A 272 37.15 -7.83 16.42
N MET A 273 37.98 -8.88 16.35
CA MET A 273 39.22 -8.85 15.57
C MET A 273 38.97 -8.86 14.04
N LEU A 274 37.83 -9.40 13.59
CA LEU A 274 37.52 -9.60 12.16
C LEU A 274 37.03 -8.34 11.43
N VAL A 275 37.03 -7.16 12.08
CA VAL A 275 36.52 -5.91 11.48
C VAL A 275 37.25 -5.57 10.17
N ARG A 276 38.56 -5.87 10.08
CA ARG A 276 39.37 -5.61 8.88
C ARG A 276 39.02 -6.55 7.74
N GLU A 277 38.84 -7.83 8.03
CA GLU A 277 38.44 -8.88 7.10
C GLU A 277 37.02 -8.63 6.57
N VAL A 278 36.10 -8.21 7.45
CA VAL A 278 34.72 -7.82 7.10
C VAL A 278 34.70 -6.58 6.21
N VAL A 279 35.40 -5.50 6.59
CA VAL A 279 35.51 -4.28 5.76
C VAL A 279 36.15 -4.59 4.40
N ARG A 280 37.14 -5.50 4.35
CA ARG A 280 37.72 -5.96 3.08
C ARG A 280 36.73 -6.75 2.23
N CYS A 281 35.94 -7.65 2.83
CA CYS A 281 34.91 -8.44 2.15
C CYS A 281 33.81 -7.56 1.54
N VAL A 282 33.35 -6.56 2.29
CA VAL A 282 32.37 -5.56 1.81
C VAL A 282 32.92 -4.74 0.64
N ARG A 283 34.22 -4.41 0.63
CA ARG A 283 34.82 -3.53 -0.40
C ARG A 283 35.45 -4.25 -1.60
N TYR A 284 35.76 -5.54 -1.51
CA TYR A 284 36.47 -6.28 -2.55
C TYR A 284 35.83 -7.64 -2.77
N ASN A 285 35.54 -7.99 -4.04
CA ASN A 285 35.01 -9.30 -4.39
C ASN A 285 36.07 -10.39 -4.18
N SER A 286 35.75 -11.45 -3.42
CA SER A 286 36.76 -12.45 -3.05
C SER A 286 37.27 -13.29 -4.22
N HIS A 287 36.48 -13.45 -5.28
CA HIS A 287 36.77 -14.34 -6.41
C HIS A 287 37.87 -13.82 -7.34
N ASN A 288 38.00 -12.49 -7.47
CA ASN A 288 38.90 -11.84 -8.42
C ASN A 288 39.75 -10.70 -7.78
N ALA A 289 39.53 -10.41 -6.50
CA ALA A 289 40.15 -9.32 -5.74
C ALA A 289 39.93 -7.90 -6.32
N THR A 290 38.92 -7.68 -7.16
CA THR A 290 38.58 -6.33 -7.64
C THR A 290 37.78 -5.56 -6.58
N PRO A 291 37.99 -4.23 -6.44
CA PRO A 291 37.08 -3.39 -5.67
C PRO A 291 35.64 -3.50 -6.19
N ARG A 292 34.66 -3.60 -5.29
CA ARG A 292 33.23 -3.49 -5.63
C ARG A 292 32.94 -2.02 -5.94
N LYS A 293 32.46 -1.70 -7.15
CA LYS A 293 32.58 -0.32 -7.66
C LYS A 293 31.58 0.68 -7.08
N TRP A 294 30.57 0.22 -6.32
CA TRP A 294 29.39 0.99 -5.94
C TRP A 294 29.48 1.57 -4.51
N LYS A 295 29.17 2.85 -4.34
CA LYS A 295 29.34 3.59 -3.06
C LYS A 295 28.60 2.99 -1.86
N VAL A 296 27.52 2.23 -2.03
CA VAL A 296 26.83 1.57 -0.92
C VAL A 296 27.76 0.62 -0.14
N PHE A 297 28.77 0.03 -0.79
CA PHE A 297 29.78 -0.79 -0.11
C PHE A 297 30.70 0.06 0.77
N ASP A 298 31.11 1.24 0.32
CA ASP A 298 31.86 2.19 1.16
C ASP A 298 31.02 2.71 2.34
N ARG A 299 29.72 2.97 2.14
CA ARG A 299 28.80 3.35 3.22
C ARG A 299 28.67 2.26 4.27
N ILE A 300 28.47 1.02 3.85
CA ILE A 300 28.41 -0.14 4.76
C ILE A 300 29.75 -0.31 5.50
N ALA A 301 30.88 -0.16 4.81
CA ALA A 301 32.20 -0.22 5.44
C ALA A 301 32.41 0.89 6.50
N LEU A 302 32.02 2.14 6.21
CA LEU A 302 32.09 3.26 7.15
C LEU A 302 31.19 3.02 8.38
N HIS A 303 29.99 2.49 8.20
CA HIS A 303 29.10 2.08 9.29
C HIS A 303 29.74 1.00 10.17
N ILE A 304 30.34 -0.05 9.60
CA ILE A 304 31.01 -1.13 10.34
C ILE A 304 32.21 -0.59 11.14
N ILE A 305 33.03 0.29 10.53
CA ILE A 305 34.15 0.97 11.19
C ILE A 305 33.64 1.83 12.36
N ARG A 306 32.54 2.57 12.17
CA ARG A 306 31.89 3.39 13.20
C ARG A 306 31.43 2.55 14.40
N GLU A 307 30.93 1.34 14.21
CA GLU A 307 30.42 0.51 15.31
C GLU A 307 31.47 -0.33 16.04
N ARG A 308 32.72 -0.37 15.58
CA ARG A 308 33.81 -1.13 16.23
C ARG A 308 35.14 -0.35 16.31
N PRO A 309 35.15 0.89 16.84
CA PRO A 309 36.27 1.80 16.63
C PRO A 309 37.59 1.35 17.27
N ASP A 310 37.52 0.69 18.43
CA ASP A 310 38.69 0.34 19.25
C ASP A 310 39.67 -0.63 18.56
N ALA A 311 39.21 -1.38 17.55
CA ALA A 311 40.02 -2.36 16.81
C ALA A 311 40.72 -1.78 15.56
N VAL A 312 40.33 -0.58 15.12
CA VAL A 312 40.62 -0.07 13.76
C VAL A 312 40.94 1.44 13.70
N SER A 313 41.57 1.99 14.74
CA SER A 313 41.92 3.42 14.84
C SER A 313 42.75 3.95 13.66
N ASP A 314 43.61 3.13 13.06
CA ASP A 314 44.37 3.42 11.83
C ASP A 314 43.48 3.50 10.59
N LEU A 315 42.45 2.66 10.47
CA LEU A 315 41.46 2.76 9.39
C LEU A 315 40.58 3.99 9.58
N ILE A 316 40.15 4.30 10.81
CA ILE A 316 39.39 5.52 11.12
C ILE A 316 40.17 6.76 10.68
N ARG A 317 41.45 6.84 11.06
CA ARG A 317 42.37 7.89 10.63
C ARG A 317 42.52 7.91 9.10
N GLY A 318 42.64 6.76 8.47
CA GLY A 318 42.72 6.62 7.01
C GLY A 318 41.47 7.12 6.27
N GLU A 319 40.27 6.83 6.76
CA GLU A 319 39.02 7.30 6.15
C GLU A 319 38.78 8.79 6.40
N LEU A 320 39.00 9.28 7.63
CA LEU A 320 38.74 10.68 8.01
C LEU A 320 39.79 11.68 7.48
N LEU A 321 41.00 11.22 7.15
CA LEU A 321 42.05 12.04 6.56
C LEU A 321 42.22 11.84 5.04
N LYS A 322 41.23 11.22 4.38
CA LYS A 322 41.15 11.07 2.92
C LYS A 322 40.28 12.20 2.33
N PRO A 323 40.85 13.22 1.65
CA PRO A 323 40.09 14.41 1.22
C PRO A 323 38.87 14.09 0.34
N THR A 324 38.96 13.05 -0.50
CA THR A 324 37.83 12.63 -1.35
C THR A 324 36.62 12.20 -0.54
N ASN A 325 36.80 11.61 0.64
CA ASN A 325 35.69 11.16 1.49
C ASN A 325 34.94 12.34 2.14
N PHE A 326 35.63 13.45 2.39
CA PHE A 326 35.10 14.58 3.16
C PHE A 326 33.97 15.32 2.44
N ASP A 327 34.05 15.42 1.11
CA ASP A 327 33.06 16.09 0.27
C ASP A 327 32.28 15.14 -0.68
N ASP A 328 32.57 13.83 -0.71
CA ASP A 328 31.75 12.87 -1.46
C ASP A 328 30.34 12.78 -0.87
N THR A 329 29.38 13.31 -1.62
CA THR A 329 27.95 13.33 -1.25
C THR A 329 27.38 11.92 -1.11
N GLY A 330 27.85 10.95 -1.90
CA GLY A 330 27.33 9.59 -1.93
C GLY A 330 27.58 8.80 -0.65
N ILE A 331 28.71 9.02 0.03
CA ILE A 331 29.07 8.36 1.30
C ILE A 331 28.89 9.27 2.53
N SER A 332 28.40 10.49 2.31
CA SER A 332 28.49 11.60 3.27
C SER A 332 27.80 11.37 4.61
N HIS A 333 26.77 10.53 4.68
CA HIS A 333 26.02 10.31 5.92
C HIS A 333 26.82 9.46 6.91
N GLU A 334 27.22 8.27 6.48
CA GLU A 334 28.00 7.33 7.28
C GLU A 334 29.40 7.91 7.60
N TYR A 335 29.98 8.68 6.67
CA TYR A 335 31.21 9.45 6.91
C TYR A 335 31.04 10.49 8.04
N ARG A 336 29.98 11.30 8.00
CA ARG A 336 29.72 12.32 9.04
C ARG A 336 29.44 11.71 10.40
N LEU A 337 28.76 10.56 10.45
CA LEU A 337 28.54 9.84 11.71
C LEU A 337 29.84 9.22 12.26
N LEU A 338 30.76 8.76 11.41
CA LEU A 338 32.11 8.39 11.85
C LEU A 338 32.89 9.61 12.39
N LEU A 339 32.86 10.73 11.67
CA LEU A 339 33.52 11.98 12.08
C LEU A 339 32.98 12.50 13.42
N LYS A 340 31.65 12.54 13.59
CA LYS A 340 30.94 12.92 14.83
C LYS A 340 31.37 12.07 16.03
N LYS A 341 31.57 10.76 15.83
CA LYS A 341 31.96 9.82 16.88
C LYS A 341 33.45 9.91 17.25
N MET A 342 34.32 10.24 16.29
CA MET A 342 35.77 10.05 16.42
C MET A 342 36.61 11.34 16.45
N PHE A 343 36.10 12.49 16.01
CA PHE A 343 36.90 13.73 15.90
C PHE A 343 37.60 14.12 17.21
N GLY A 344 36.89 14.08 18.33
CA GLY A 344 37.44 14.40 19.66
C GLY A 344 38.50 13.40 20.19
N VAL A 345 38.72 12.28 19.49
CA VAL A 345 39.70 11.22 19.83
C VAL A 345 40.91 11.24 18.88
N LEU A 346 40.82 11.93 17.74
CA LEU A 346 41.95 12.19 16.85
C LEU A 346 43.02 13.06 17.55
N ASP A 347 44.27 12.96 17.10
CA ASP A 347 45.32 13.86 17.60
C ASP A 347 45.15 15.30 17.08
N LEU A 348 45.82 16.26 17.73
CA LEU A 348 45.66 17.67 17.42
C LEU A 348 46.14 18.06 16.02
N SER A 349 47.06 17.29 15.41
CA SER A 349 47.48 17.50 14.01
C SER A 349 46.42 17.00 13.03
N ASP A 350 45.83 15.84 13.30
CA ASP A 350 44.75 15.26 12.49
C ASP A 350 43.48 16.13 12.54
N GLN A 351 43.12 16.64 13.72
CA GLN A 351 42.05 17.63 13.88
C GLN A 351 42.34 18.89 13.06
N GLN A 352 43.58 19.39 13.06
CA GLN A 352 43.98 20.58 12.29
C GLN A 352 43.90 20.36 10.77
N ILE A 353 44.12 19.14 10.26
CA ILE A 353 43.94 18.83 8.83
C ILE A 353 42.46 19.00 8.43
N ILE A 354 41.54 18.38 9.17
CA ILE A 354 40.10 18.44 8.88
C ILE A 354 39.56 19.87 9.05
N LEU A 355 39.97 20.56 10.11
CA LEU A 355 39.63 21.97 10.33
C LEU A 355 40.24 22.91 9.27
N GLY A 356 41.41 22.58 8.73
CA GLY A 356 42.04 23.30 7.63
C GLY A 356 41.28 23.18 6.30
N TRP A 357 40.70 22.01 6.00
CA TRP A 357 39.78 21.86 4.85
C TRP A 357 38.53 22.72 5.04
N ILE A 358 37.99 22.77 6.25
CA ILE A 358 36.88 23.66 6.58
C ILE A 358 37.30 25.13 6.39
N GLU A 359 38.48 25.55 6.84
CA GLU A 359 38.99 26.92 6.67
C GLU A 359 39.18 27.31 5.18
N ALA A 360 39.64 26.37 4.36
CA ALA A 360 39.78 26.53 2.92
C ALA A 360 38.43 26.82 2.23
N GLY A 361 37.36 26.14 2.64
CA GLY A 361 36.02 26.27 2.07
C GLY A 361 35.66 25.14 1.09
N PRO A 362 34.50 25.22 0.43
CA PRO A 362 34.09 24.20 -0.55
C PRO A 362 35.08 24.11 -1.72
N PRO A 363 35.37 22.91 -2.24
CA PRO A 363 36.36 22.73 -3.32
C PRO A 363 35.88 23.21 -4.70
N ASP A 364 34.56 23.24 -4.93
CA ASP A 364 33.93 23.69 -6.16
C ASP A 364 33.24 25.06 -5.98
N VAL A 365 34.04 26.11 -5.77
CA VAL A 365 33.51 27.49 -5.80
C VAL A 365 33.18 27.89 -7.25
N ASP A 366 34.10 27.67 -8.20
CA ASP A 366 33.93 28.12 -9.58
C ASP A 366 32.77 27.41 -10.30
N GLY A 367 32.57 26.11 -10.08
CA GLY A 367 31.41 25.40 -10.60
C GLY A 367 30.12 25.75 -9.87
N TRP A 368 30.15 26.22 -8.61
CA TRP A 368 28.98 26.86 -7.98
C TRP A 368 28.70 28.23 -8.64
N VAL A 369 29.72 29.07 -8.84
CA VAL A 369 29.61 30.38 -9.52
C VAL A 369 29.07 30.23 -10.94
N GLN A 370 29.61 29.29 -11.73
CA GLN A 370 29.13 28.98 -13.08
C GLN A 370 27.66 28.56 -13.04
N ARG A 371 27.33 27.54 -12.24
CA ARG A 371 25.96 27.03 -12.10
C ARG A 371 24.98 28.13 -11.69
N VAL A 372 25.38 29.03 -10.78
CA VAL A 372 24.57 30.22 -10.46
C VAL A 372 24.38 31.08 -11.71
N THR A 373 25.47 31.53 -12.32
CA THR A 373 25.51 32.42 -13.50
C THR A 373 24.69 31.89 -14.69
N GLU A 374 24.74 30.59 -14.96
CA GLU A 374 24.04 29.92 -16.08
C GLU A 374 22.52 30.14 -16.07
N ALA A 375 21.96 30.53 -14.92
CA ALA A 375 20.53 30.56 -14.72
C ALA A 375 20.01 31.78 -13.92
N THR A 376 20.83 32.50 -13.13
CA THR A 376 20.54 33.94 -12.87
C THR A 376 20.73 34.79 -14.13
N GLY A 377 21.51 34.32 -15.11
CA GLY A 377 22.09 35.19 -16.15
C GLY A 377 23.20 36.12 -15.65
N GLU A 378 23.15 36.50 -14.37
CA GLU A 378 24.16 37.29 -13.64
C GLU A 378 25.05 36.41 -12.74
N ALA A 379 26.35 36.74 -12.65
CA ALA A 379 27.28 36.04 -11.78
C ALA A 379 27.15 36.52 -10.30
N PRO A 380 27.26 35.62 -9.31
CA PRO A 380 27.15 35.97 -7.89
C PRO A 380 28.27 36.92 -7.45
N SER A 381 27.99 37.76 -6.45
CA SER A 381 28.98 38.72 -5.97
C SER A 381 30.07 38.05 -5.12
N VAL A 382 31.14 38.81 -4.84
CA VAL A 382 32.19 38.41 -3.89
C VAL A 382 31.60 38.19 -2.49
N GLU A 383 30.60 38.98 -2.09
CA GLU A 383 29.93 38.83 -0.79
C GLU A 383 29.07 37.56 -0.74
N ASP A 384 28.33 37.25 -1.82
CA ASP A 384 27.56 36.00 -1.93
C ASP A 384 28.45 34.77 -1.90
N THR A 385 29.63 34.85 -2.54
CA THR A 385 30.63 33.78 -2.58
C THR A 385 31.22 33.51 -1.19
N GLU A 386 31.60 34.56 -0.47
CA GLU A 386 32.06 34.44 0.93
C GLU A 386 30.94 33.97 1.88
N LYS A 387 29.69 34.39 1.64
CA LYS A 387 28.52 33.93 2.39
C LYS A 387 28.20 32.45 2.14
N TYR A 388 28.32 31.98 0.89
CA TYR A 388 28.24 30.57 0.52
C TYR A 388 29.31 29.74 1.23
N LYS A 389 30.56 30.21 1.23
CA LYS A 389 31.67 29.58 1.96
C LYS A 389 31.37 29.47 3.47
N ARG A 390 30.95 30.55 4.14
CA ARG A 390 30.60 30.52 5.58
C ARG A 390 29.42 29.58 5.89
N ALA A 391 28.39 29.57 5.05
CA ALA A 391 27.25 28.66 5.20
C ALA A 391 27.63 27.18 5.00
N TRP A 392 28.59 26.89 4.12
CA TRP A 392 29.16 25.54 3.97
C TRP A 392 30.02 25.15 5.19
N GLN A 393 30.86 26.06 5.70
CA GLN A 393 31.68 25.85 6.90
C GLN A 393 30.83 25.49 8.12
N LEU A 394 29.74 26.22 8.34
CA LEU A 394 28.78 25.94 9.41
C LEU A 394 28.25 24.51 9.36
N LYS A 395 27.78 24.07 8.18
CA LYS A 395 27.23 22.71 7.99
C LYS A 395 28.27 21.61 8.26
N ARG A 396 29.55 21.84 7.97
CA ARG A 396 30.63 20.90 8.28
C ARG A 396 30.97 20.89 9.77
N LEU A 397 31.10 22.06 10.42
CA LEU A 397 31.41 22.18 11.85
C LEU A 397 30.29 21.64 12.76
N ALA A 398 29.02 21.81 12.37
CA ALA A 398 27.87 21.37 13.17
C ALA A 398 27.91 19.87 13.52
N VAL A 399 28.36 19.04 12.57
CA VAL A 399 28.45 17.57 12.67
C VAL A 399 29.14 17.09 13.94
N PHE A 400 30.24 17.75 14.33
CA PHE A 400 31.09 17.36 15.47
C PHE A 400 31.30 18.52 16.45
N SER A 401 30.36 19.47 16.48
CA SER A 401 30.47 20.74 17.21
C SER A 401 30.72 20.59 18.72
N GLU A 402 30.23 19.50 19.34
CA GLU A 402 30.46 19.13 20.74
C GLU A 402 31.93 18.79 21.06
N SER A 403 32.74 18.46 20.05
CA SER A 403 34.16 18.10 20.18
C SER A 403 35.12 19.20 19.71
N LEU A 404 34.63 20.42 19.45
CA LEU A 404 35.48 21.55 19.05
C LEU A 404 36.26 22.12 20.24
N SER A 405 37.48 22.59 19.96
CA SER A 405 38.33 23.37 20.87
C SER A 405 38.37 24.85 20.46
N GLU A 406 38.82 25.75 21.34
CA GLU A 406 39.03 27.16 20.95
C GLU A 406 40.25 27.29 20.01
N PRO A 407 40.21 28.16 18.98
CA PRO A 407 39.22 29.21 18.71
C PRO A 407 37.99 28.74 17.87
N TRP A 408 37.87 27.44 17.58
CA TRP A 408 36.84 26.92 16.69
C TRP A 408 35.45 26.88 17.32
N VAL A 409 35.34 26.76 18.65
CA VAL A 409 34.07 26.95 19.37
C VAL A 409 33.55 28.38 19.17
N GLY A 410 34.41 29.40 19.32
CA GLY A 410 34.06 30.79 19.01
C GLY A 410 33.63 31.01 17.55
N ARG A 411 34.38 30.45 16.59
CA ARG A 411 34.04 30.51 15.14
C ARG A 411 32.69 29.87 14.84
N TYR A 412 32.44 28.66 15.36
CA TYR A 412 31.18 27.95 15.17
C TYR A 412 29.99 28.72 15.75
N ARG A 413 30.14 29.31 16.95
CA ARG A 413 29.09 30.13 17.57
C ARG A 413 28.72 31.34 16.69
N ALA A 414 29.69 32.07 16.19
CA ALA A 414 29.45 33.21 15.30
C ALA A 414 28.72 32.81 14.00
N LEU A 415 29.04 31.63 13.43
CA LEU A 415 28.34 31.10 12.27
C LEU A 415 26.89 30.65 12.59
N VAL A 416 26.65 30.09 13.77
CA VAL A 416 25.28 29.77 14.25
C VAL A 416 24.48 31.06 14.51
N GLU A 417 25.11 32.13 14.98
CA GLU A 417 24.50 33.46 15.12
C GLU A 417 24.20 34.11 13.75
N GLU A 418 25.00 33.85 12.71
CA GLU A 418 24.79 34.39 11.35
C GLU A 418 23.70 33.64 10.54
N PHE A 419 23.61 32.30 10.65
CA PHE A 419 22.75 31.48 9.79
C PHE A 419 21.75 30.57 10.51
N GLY A 420 21.80 30.47 11.84
CA GLY A 420 21.02 29.51 12.64
C GLY A 420 21.61 28.08 12.66
N PRO A 421 21.22 27.24 13.63
CA PRO A 421 21.77 25.89 13.77
C PRO A 421 21.23 24.92 12.69
N PRO A 422 22.09 24.11 12.03
CA PRO A 422 21.63 23.06 11.13
C PRO A 422 20.88 21.94 11.87
N GLU A 423 19.69 21.58 11.40
CA GLU A 423 18.80 20.60 12.06
C GLU A 423 19.26 19.13 11.92
N TYR A 424 19.79 18.76 10.75
CA TYR A 424 20.20 17.39 10.40
C TYR A 424 21.61 17.37 9.77
N PRO A 425 22.66 17.83 10.48
CA PRO A 425 23.98 18.07 9.88
C PRO A 425 24.64 16.79 9.35
N GLU A 426 24.33 15.63 9.93
CA GLU A 426 24.81 14.34 9.44
C GLU A 426 24.20 13.88 8.11
N PHE A 427 23.17 14.52 7.56
CA PHE A 427 22.57 14.14 6.28
C PHE A 427 22.92 15.11 5.14
N SER A 428 23.07 14.61 3.91
CA SER A 428 23.10 15.45 2.69
C SER A 428 21.72 15.61 2.06
N PHE A 429 20.88 14.59 2.18
CA PHE A 429 19.46 14.60 1.86
C PHE A 429 18.72 13.99 3.06
N TYR A 430 17.64 14.65 3.49
CA TYR A 430 16.78 14.17 4.58
C TYR A 430 15.33 14.44 4.19
N SER A 431 14.59 13.36 3.93
CA SER A 431 13.17 13.32 3.62
C SER A 431 12.36 13.56 4.90
N ILE A 432 12.35 14.81 5.41
CA ILE A 432 11.10 15.31 5.99
C ILE A 432 10.06 15.12 4.89
N GLY A 433 8.87 14.57 5.20
CA GLY A 433 7.82 14.20 4.22
C GLY A 433 7.24 15.40 3.47
N VAL A 434 8.06 15.99 2.61
CA VAL A 434 7.94 17.31 2.00
C VAL A 434 8.49 17.17 0.58
N THR A 435 7.58 17.14 -0.38
CA THR A 435 7.87 17.19 -1.81
C THR A 435 8.92 18.25 -2.11
N ARG A 436 9.91 17.96 -3.00
CA ARG A 436 10.83 18.99 -3.53
C ARG A 436 10.01 20.21 -3.93
N GLY A 437 10.18 21.30 -3.18
CA GLY A 437 9.25 22.40 -3.15
C GLY A 437 9.96 23.74 -3.29
N PRO A 438 9.27 24.76 -3.83
CA PRO A 438 9.81 26.11 -3.94
C PRO A 438 10.31 26.63 -2.58
N MET A 439 11.50 27.23 -2.59
CA MET A 439 12.18 27.70 -1.38
C MET A 439 11.70 29.11 -0.98
N SER A 440 11.93 29.47 0.28
CA SER A 440 11.69 30.82 0.81
C SER A 440 12.99 31.60 1.04
N PRO A 441 13.01 32.93 0.85
CA PRO A 441 14.15 33.78 1.23
C PRO A 441 14.25 34.02 2.76
N LYS A 442 13.19 33.71 3.53
CA LYS A 442 13.11 33.87 4.99
C LYS A 442 12.21 32.79 5.59
N ARG A 443 12.63 32.13 6.68
CA ARG A 443 11.80 31.15 7.40
C ARG A 443 10.66 31.87 8.15
N ALA A 444 9.62 31.12 8.50
CA ALA A 444 8.50 31.58 9.32
C ALA A 444 8.96 32.13 10.68
N THR A 445 10.07 31.62 11.21
CA THR A 445 10.76 32.16 12.39
C THR A 445 11.21 33.60 12.16
N ASP A 446 11.84 33.87 11.03
CA ASP A 446 12.50 35.14 10.73
C ASP A 446 11.45 36.21 10.42
N LEU A 447 10.45 35.84 9.61
CA LEU A 447 9.25 36.65 9.35
C LEU A 447 8.51 36.99 10.65
N SER A 448 8.52 36.09 11.65
CA SER A 448 7.83 36.33 12.92
C SER A 448 8.51 37.35 13.84
N GLN A 449 9.79 37.66 13.63
CA GLN A 449 10.53 38.68 14.39
C GLN A 449 10.43 40.09 13.76
N MET A 450 10.07 40.17 12.47
CA MET A 450 9.88 41.44 11.77
C MET A 450 8.77 42.27 12.43
N GLN A 451 8.93 43.60 12.39
CA GLN A 451 7.85 44.51 12.74
C GLN A 451 6.81 44.57 11.60
N GLU A 452 5.58 44.99 11.89
CA GLU A 452 4.45 44.92 10.93
C GLU A 452 4.76 45.70 9.64
N ASP A 453 5.24 46.94 9.80
CA ASP A 453 5.75 47.83 8.76
C ASP A 453 6.92 47.22 7.96
N GLU A 454 7.80 46.47 8.61
CA GLU A 454 8.99 45.86 8.00
C GLU A 454 8.60 44.66 7.14
N LEU A 455 7.73 43.80 7.65
CA LEU A 455 7.17 42.65 6.95
C LEU A 455 6.41 43.10 5.69
N CYS A 456 5.55 44.12 5.81
CA CYS A 456 4.74 44.59 4.67
C CYS A 456 5.61 45.25 3.58
N ARG A 457 6.65 46.02 3.95
CA ARG A 457 7.64 46.53 2.99
C ARG A 457 8.43 45.39 2.34
N PHE A 458 8.93 44.43 3.12
CA PHE A 458 9.63 43.26 2.59
C PHE A 458 8.79 42.48 1.57
N LEU A 459 7.50 42.22 1.85
CA LEU A 459 6.60 41.55 0.90
C LEU A 459 6.21 42.41 -0.31
N THR A 460 6.33 43.73 -0.23
CA THR A 460 6.08 44.65 -1.37
C THR A 460 7.31 44.74 -2.29
N ASP A 461 8.49 44.93 -1.70
CA ASP A 461 9.73 45.21 -2.42
C ASP A 461 10.42 43.93 -2.92
N TRP A 462 10.29 42.80 -2.20
CA TRP A 462 10.97 41.56 -2.55
C TRP A 462 10.39 40.91 -3.81
N LYS A 463 11.29 40.56 -4.72
CA LYS A 463 11.03 39.84 -5.96
C LYS A 463 11.92 38.60 -5.97
N PRO A 464 11.48 37.48 -6.57
CA PRO A 464 12.39 36.41 -6.95
C PRO A 464 13.55 36.96 -7.79
N GLY A 465 14.74 36.41 -7.63
CA GLY A 465 15.84 36.63 -8.57
C GLY A 465 15.58 35.93 -9.90
N GLU A 466 16.43 36.18 -10.90
CA GLU A 466 16.43 35.40 -12.14
C GLU A 466 16.83 33.93 -11.86
N GLU A 467 16.38 32.99 -12.68
CA GLU A 467 16.01 31.62 -12.26
C GLU A 467 17.16 30.59 -12.09
N VAL A 468 18.15 30.89 -11.24
CA VAL A 468 19.26 29.99 -10.86
C VAL A 468 18.85 28.52 -10.65
N LEU A 469 19.29 27.64 -11.54
CA LEU A 469 19.34 26.16 -11.39
C LEU A 469 18.01 25.45 -11.08
N GLY A 470 16.87 26.13 -11.20
CA GLY A 470 15.61 25.66 -10.60
C GLY A 470 15.63 25.62 -9.05
N ILE A 471 16.54 26.38 -8.43
CA ILE A 471 16.77 26.48 -6.97
C ILE A 471 16.90 27.95 -6.55
N VAL A 472 15.88 28.76 -6.91
CA VAL A 472 15.70 30.14 -6.43
C VAL A 472 14.52 30.19 -5.44
N PRO A 473 14.59 31.01 -4.37
CA PRO A 473 13.42 31.29 -3.57
C PRO A 473 12.30 31.96 -4.38
N SER A 474 11.09 31.40 -4.36
CA SER A 474 9.96 31.86 -5.17
C SER A 474 8.86 32.48 -4.31
N ARG A 475 7.84 33.09 -4.94
CA ARG A 475 6.70 33.65 -4.20
C ARG A 475 5.88 32.58 -3.49
N GLU A 476 5.70 31.42 -4.11
CA GLU A 476 4.99 30.28 -3.48
C GLU A 476 5.81 29.70 -2.32
N GLY A 477 7.14 29.66 -2.43
CA GLY A 477 8.00 29.22 -1.33
C GLY A 477 7.99 30.18 -0.14
N LEU A 478 8.11 31.49 -0.39
CA LEU A 478 7.87 32.52 0.63
C LEU A 478 6.43 32.44 1.19
N GLY A 479 5.46 32.15 0.33
CA GLY A 479 4.08 31.88 0.70
C GLY A 479 3.94 30.77 1.72
N ARG A 480 4.66 29.65 1.59
CA ARG A 480 4.61 28.55 2.58
C ARG A 480 5.06 28.98 3.97
N GLU A 481 6.12 29.78 4.05
CA GLU A 481 6.60 30.33 5.32
C GLU A 481 5.64 31.38 5.91
N ILE A 482 4.96 32.17 5.06
CA ILE A 482 3.85 33.04 5.49
C ILE A 482 2.68 32.22 6.07
N SER A 483 2.25 31.16 5.37
CA SER A 483 1.21 30.25 5.85
C SER A 483 1.57 29.64 7.21
N GLN A 484 2.81 29.15 7.36
CA GLN A 484 3.30 28.56 8.60
C GLN A 484 3.44 29.61 9.72
N MET A 485 3.89 30.83 9.42
CA MET A 485 3.96 31.95 10.38
C MET A 485 2.57 32.30 10.93
N VAL A 486 1.57 32.43 10.05
CA VAL A 486 0.18 32.70 10.45
C VAL A 486 -0.43 31.51 11.20
N ALA A 487 -0.20 30.27 10.74
CA ALA A 487 -0.68 29.07 11.42
C ALA A 487 -0.02 28.88 12.80
N ASN A 488 1.19 29.41 13.01
CA ASN A 488 1.88 29.39 14.30
C ASN A 488 1.22 30.31 15.32
N ASP A 489 1.02 31.60 14.99
CA ASP A 489 0.40 32.60 15.88
C ASP A 489 -0.69 33.42 15.16
N PRO A 490 -1.88 32.84 14.91
CA PRO A 490 -2.93 33.52 14.15
C PRO A 490 -3.57 34.67 14.95
N ALA A 491 -3.39 34.69 16.28
CA ALA A 491 -3.87 35.78 17.12
C ALA A 491 -3.05 37.07 16.92
N LYS A 492 -1.73 36.96 16.78
CA LYS A 492 -0.86 38.08 16.39
C LYS A 492 -1.15 38.59 14.98
N TYR A 493 -1.37 37.70 14.00
CA TYR A 493 -1.46 38.13 12.59
C TYR A 493 -2.86 38.54 12.11
N ALA A 494 -3.94 38.15 12.78
CA ALA A 494 -5.29 38.56 12.36
C ALA A 494 -5.49 40.09 12.27
N PRO A 495 -4.99 40.92 13.20
CA PRO A 495 -5.04 42.39 13.07
C PRO A 495 -4.32 42.96 11.84
N LEU A 496 -3.28 42.29 11.32
CA LEU A 496 -2.49 42.75 10.17
C LEU A 496 -3.19 42.53 8.82
N ALA A 497 -4.34 41.86 8.76
CA ALA A 497 -5.01 41.51 7.51
C ALA A 497 -5.25 42.70 6.54
N PRO A 498 -5.63 43.92 6.98
CA PRO A 498 -5.76 45.06 6.08
C PRO A 498 -4.43 45.47 5.41
N SER A 499 -3.29 45.23 6.07
CA SER A 499 -1.95 45.53 5.54
C SER A 499 -1.49 44.54 4.46
N PHE A 500 -2.27 43.49 4.19
CA PHE A 500 -2.05 42.57 3.07
C PHE A 500 -2.86 42.96 1.81
N GLU A 501 -3.71 43.98 1.87
CA GLU A 501 -4.36 44.53 0.67
C GLU A 501 -3.32 45.12 -0.29
N GLY A 502 -3.41 44.76 -1.58
CA GLY A 502 -2.49 45.21 -2.62
C GLY A 502 -1.18 44.42 -2.77
N LEU A 503 -0.89 43.46 -1.89
CA LEU A 503 0.24 42.53 -2.06
C LEU A 503 0.00 41.50 -3.18
N ASP A 504 1.05 40.79 -3.60
CA ASP A 504 0.95 39.75 -4.63
C ASP A 504 -0.05 38.65 -4.23
N PRO A 505 -0.92 38.16 -5.17
CA PRO A 505 -1.92 37.14 -4.87
C PRO A 505 -1.36 35.90 -4.16
N THR A 506 -0.12 35.51 -4.49
CA THR A 506 0.58 34.39 -3.87
C THR A 506 0.70 34.54 -2.35
N TYR A 507 1.08 35.74 -1.87
CA TYR A 507 1.23 36.03 -0.45
C TYR A 507 -0.12 36.16 0.25
N VAL A 508 -1.10 36.81 -0.40
CA VAL A 508 -2.45 37.00 0.16
C VAL A 508 -3.17 35.65 0.28
N ARG A 509 -3.05 34.76 -0.73
CA ARG A 509 -3.50 33.37 -0.68
C ARG A 509 -2.88 32.64 0.50
N SER A 510 -1.56 32.69 0.65
CA SER A 510 -0.85 32.00 1.72
C SER A 510 -1.20 32.52 3.11
N PHE A 511 -1.32 33.83 3.28
CA PHE A 511 -1.76 34.45 4.52
C PHE A 511 -3.16 33.96 4.94
N LEU A 512 -4.11 33.89 3.99
CA LEU A 512 -5.44 33.32 4.22
C LEU A 512 -5.42 31.80 4.45
N GLN A 513 -4.52 31.07 3.79
CA GLN A 513 -4.34 29.63 4.00
C GLN A 513 -3.81 29.33 5.41
N GLY A 514 -2.88 30.13 5.94
CA GLY A 514 -2.41 29.99 7.32
C GLY A 514 -3.51 30.11 8.39
N PHE A 515 -4.54 30.94 8.15
CA PHE A 515 -5.74 30.95 9.00
C PHE A 515 -6.60 29.69 8.84
N ARG A 516 -6.68 29.11 7.64
CA ARG A 516 -7.37 27.83 7.40
C ARG A 516 -6.69 26.70 8.16
N ASP A 517 -5.36 26.69 8.14
CA ASP A 517 -4.53 25.71 8.86
C ASP A 517 -4.62 25.90 10.38
N ALA A 518 -4.68 27.15 10.86
CA ALA A 518 -4.93 27.48 12.27
C ALA A 518 -6.27 26.92 12.80
N ILE A 519 -7.34 26.92 11.99
CA ILE A 519 -8.63 26.29 12.35
C ILE A 519 -8.44 24.78 12.55
N GLY A 520 -7.69 24.12 11.66
CA GLY A 520 -7.32 22.71 11.79
C GLY A 520 -6.52 22.42 13.07
N GLN A 521 -5.58 23.31 13.41
CA GLN A 521 -4.82 23.29 14.67
C GLN A 521 -5.64 23.75 15.90
N LYS A 522 -6.91 24.14 15.73
CA LYS A 522 -7.84 24.62 16.76
C LYS A 522 -7.38 25.89 17.50
N LYS A 523 -6.58 26.74 16.85
CA LYS A 523 -6.11 28.01 17.40
C LYS A 523 -7.12 29.14 17.13
N PRO A 524 -7.51 29.95 18.13
CA PRO A 524 -8.45 31.05 17.96
C PRO A 524 -7.76 32.30 17.39
N PHE A 525 -8.51 33.13 16.64
CA PHE A 525 -8.06 34.43 16.13
C PHE A 525 -9.25 35.38 15.89
N ALA A 526 -8.94 36.65 15.60
CA ALA A 526 -9.95 37.67 15.31
C ALA A 526 -10.48 37.52 13.87
N TRP A 527 -11.67 36.96 13.71
CA TRP A 527 -12.25 36.68 12.39
C TRP A 527 -12.56 37.90 11.52
N ALA A 528 -12.90 39.06 12.11
CA ALA A 528 -13.43 40.19 11.35
C ALA A 528 -12.44 40.77 10.30
N PRO A 529 -11.18 41.13 10.64
CA PRO A 529 -10.23 41.62 9.64
C PRO A 529 -9.88 40.59 8.56
N VAL A 530 -9.86 39.30 8.91
CA VAL A 530 -9.59 38.21 7.97
C VAL A 530 -10.73 38.03 6.96
N ILE A 531 -11.99 38.23 7.40
CA ILE A 531 -13.16 38.26 6.50
C ILE A 531 -13.17 39.54 5.65
N ASP A 532 -12.75 40.68 6.20
CA ASP A 532 -12.67 41.94 5.46
C ASP A 532 -11.61 41.85 4.33
N LEU A 533 -10.42 41.31 4.60
CA LEU A 533 -9.42 40.97 3.57
C LEU A 533 -9.96 39.94 2.56
N SER A 534 -10.70 38.92 3.04
CA SER A 534 -11.34 37.94 2.15
C SER A 534 -12.35 38.59 1.19
N TYR A 535 -13.09 39.60 1.65
CA TYR A 535 -13.98 40.41 0.82
C TYR A 535 -13.22 41.28 -0.19
N TRP A 536 -12.08 41.86 0.21
CA TRP A 536 -11.18 42.58 -0.69
C TRP A 536 -10.66 41.68 -1.81
N VAL A 537 -10.19 40.46 -1.52
CA VAL A 537 -9.70 39.50 -2.52
C VAL A 537 -10.75 39.18 -3.59
N VAL A 538 -12.00 38.93 -3.18
CA VAL A 538 -13.05 38.50 -4.13
C VAL A 538 -13.66 39.65 -4.93
N THR A 539 -13.36 40.91 -4.57
CA THR A 539 -13.75 42.11 -5.32
C THR A 539 -12.69 42.59 -6.32
N GLN A 540 -11.47 42.04 -6.29
CA GLN A 540 -10.46 42.28 -7.32
C GLN A 540 -10.88 41.66 -8.66
N ALA A 541 -10.41 42.23 -9.78
CA ALA A 541 -10.49 41.59 -11.10
C ALA A 541 -9.82 40.20 -11.04
N ARG A 542 -10.43 39.17 -11.66
CA ARG A 542 -9.92 37.80 -11.57
C ARG A 542 -8.53 37.68 -12.19
N GLU A 543 -8.42 38.10 -13.44
CA GLU A 543 -7.17 38.17 -14.21
C GLU A 543 -6.36 39.43 -13.87
N ILE A 544 -5.04 39.33 -13.99
CA ILE A 544 -4.12 40.47 -13.83
C ILE A 544 -3.50 40.77 -15.21
N ALA A 545 -3.91 41.89 -15.80
CA ALA A 545 -3.55 42.24 -17.18
C ALA A 545 -2.03 42.28 -17.40
N GLY A 546 -1.55 41.52 -18.38
CA GLY A 546 -0.12 41.46 -18.76
C GLY A 546 0.76 40.60 -17.84
N ARG A 547 0.22 40.00 -16.76
CA ARG A 547 0.97 39.11 -15.87
C ARG A 547 1.37 37.83 -16.60
N LYS A 548 2.67 37.56 -16.68
CA LYS A 548 3.25 36.26 -17.03
C LYS A 548 3.92 35.70 -15.79
N VAL A 549 3.78 34.39 -15.57
CA VAL A 549 4.40 33.67 -14.44
C VAL A 549 4.99 32.36 -14.95
N ASP A 550 5.99 31.85 -14.24
CA ASP A 550 6.27 30.41 -14.27
C ASP A 550 5.09 29.63 -13.64
N LYS A 551 4.90 28.38 -14.07
CA LYS A 551 3.80 27.49 -13.65
C LYS A 551 3.83 27.07 -12.17
N TRP A 552 4.97 27.22 -11.48
CA TRP A 552 5.18 26.67 -10.14
C TRP A 552 5.69 27.70 -9.12
N GLY A 553 6.25 28.83 -9.56
CA GLY A 553 6.85 29.84 -8.70
C GLY A 553 5.93 30.96 -8.17
N THR A 554 4.75 31.20 -8.76
CA THR A 554 3.89 32.38 -8.46
C THR A 554 2.45 32.16 -8.96
N ASP A 555 1.44 32.67 -8.24
CA ASP A 555 0.03 32.61 -8.67
C ASP A 555 -0.19 33.35 -10.00
N PRO A 556 -0.85 32.74 -11.01
CA PRO A 556 -1.09 33.40 -12.30
C PRO A 556 -2.06 34.58 -12.18
N ASP A 557 -3.07 34.45 -11.32
CA ASP A 557 -4.17 35.40 -11.15
C ASP A 557 -4.81 35.26 -9.76
N TRP A 558 -5.95 35.91 -9.51
CA TRP A 558 -6.64 35.83 -8.20
C TRP A 558 -7.48 34.54 -7.99
N SER A 559 -7.55 33.62 -8.96
CA SER A 559 -8.44 32.44 -8.88
C SER A 559 -8.07 31.49 -7.73
N TRP A 560 -6.77 31.28 -7.47
CA TRP A 560 -6.30 30.42 -6.38
C TRP A 560 -6.58 31.06 -5.01
N ALA A 561 -6.35 32.37 -4.88
CA ALA A 561 -6.71 33.14 -3.67
C ALA A 561 -8.22 33.11 -3.41
N ARG A 562 -9.06 33.25 -4.45
CA ARG A 562 -10.53 33.12 -4.36
C ARG A 562 -10.96 31.72 -3.90
N LYS A 563 -10.30 30.65 -4.38
CA LYS A 563 -10.54 29.28 -3.88
C LYS A 563 -10.15 29.15 -2.40
N THR A 564 -9.02 29.73 -1.99
CA THR A 564 -8.62 29.75 -0.57
C THR A 564 -9.60 30.54 0.30
N VAL A 565 -10.19 31.64 -0.17
CA VAL A 565 -11.29 32.35 0.52
C VAL A 565 -12.48 31.41 0.74
N ALA A 566 -12.95 30.73 -0.31
CA ALA A 566 -14.04 29.76 -0.18
C ALA A 566 -13.69 28.64 0.82
N GLY A 567 -12.48 28.08 0.73
CA GLY A 567 -11.97 27.04 1.62
C GLY A 567 -11.77 27.46 3.09
N LEU A 568 -11.37 28.71 3.33
CA LEU A 568 -11.24 29.31 4.66
C LEU A 568 -12.62 29.50 5.31
N LEU A 569 -13.57 30.12 4.59
CA LEU A 569 -14.94 30.30 5.06
C LEU A 569 -15.64 28.94 5.26
N SER A 570 -15.51 28.02 4.31
CA SER A 570 -15.92 26.60 4.38
C SER A 570 -15.44 25.90 5.66
N SER A 571 -14.23 26.23 6.14
CA SER A 571 -13.66 25.71 7.38
C SER A 571 -14.20 26.46 8.61
N GLY A 572 -14.36 27.78 8.53
CA GLY A 572 -14.97 28.62 9.58
C GLY A 572 -16.45 28.36 9.83
N PHE A 573 -17.17 27.74 8.89
CA PHE A 573 -18.56 27.29 9.09
C PHE A 573 -18.67 25.93 9.80
N LEU A 574 -17.56 25.24 10.07
CA LEU A 574 -17.55 24.00 10.85
C LEU A 574 -17.79 24.27 12.35
N GLU A 575 -17.95 23.19 13.11
CA GLU A 575 -18.30 23.23 14.53
C GLU A 575 -17.07 23.02 15.41
N GLY A 576 -16.80 23.96 16.31
CA GLY A 576 -15.64 23.95 17.19
C GLY A 576 -15.16 25.36 17.55
N GLY A 577 -14.06 25.46 18.30
CA GLY A 577 -13.51 26.73 18.78
C GLY A 577 -12.97 27.67 17.69
N GLY A 578 -12.77 27.18 16.46
CA GLY A 578 -12.38 27.99 15.29
C GLY A 578 -13.56 28.54 14.48
N SER A 579 -14.81 28.29 14.89
CA SER A 579 -16.00 28.71 14.13
C SER A 579 -16.11 30.24 14.02
N ILE A 580 -16.63 30.73 12.89
CA ILE A 580 -16.91 32.15 12.68
C ILE A 580 -17.95 32.63 13.72
N PRO A 581 -17.71 33.75 14.44
CA PRO A 581 -18.69 34.35 15.33
C PRO A 581 -20.00 34.73 14.61
N TRP A 582 -21.14 34.35 15.19
CA TRP A 582 -22.47 34.53 14.60
C TRP A 582 -22.79 35.95 14.09
N HIS A 583 -22.30 36.98 14.80
CA HIS A 583 -22.50 38.38 14.42
C HIS A 583 -21.79 38.80 13.12
N LEU A 584 -20.89 37.98 12.57
CA LEU A 584 -20.19 38.21 11.31
C LEU A 584 -20.89 37.57 10.09
N ARG A 585 -22.10 36.99 10.25
CA ARG A 585 -22.88 36.33 9.17
C ARG A 585 -22.88 37.12 7.87
N GLU A 586 -23.26 38.39 7.93
CA GLU A 586 -23.45 39.22 6.73
C GLU A 586 -22.13 39.51 6.01
N ARG A 587 -21.03 39.70 6.76
CA ARG A 587 -19.68 39.86 6.20
C ARG A 587 -19.15 38.57 5.58
N ALA A 588 -19.30 37.45 6.29
CA ALA A 588 -18.87 36.14 5.79
C ALA A 588 -19.64 35.74 4.52
N TRP A 589 -20.91 36.09 4.42
CA TRP A 589 -21.69 35.92 3.19
C TRP A 589 -21.25 36.87 2.06
N ALA A 590 -20.99 38.14 2.37
CA ALA A 590 -20.52 39.12 1.38
C ALA A 590 -19.18 38.72 0.74
N ALA A 591 -18.29 38.08 1.50
CA ALA A 591 -17.03 37.50 0.98
C ALA A 591 -17.24 36.20 0.19
N LEU A 592 -18.33 35.45 0.41
CA LEU A 592 -18.59 34.18 -0.27
C LEU A 592 -19.33 34.35 -1.60
N ILE A 593 -20.35 35.21 -1.67
CA ILE A 593 -21.25 35.32 -2.82
C ILE A 593 -20.59 35.65 -4.18
N PRO A 594 -19.48 36.42 -4.28
CA PRO A 594 -18.83 36.65 -5.57
C PRO A 594 -18.16 35.38 -6.10
N VAL A 595 -17.62 34.53 -5.22
CA VAL A 595 -16.89 33.31 -5.58
C VAL A 595 -17.80 32.23 -6.17
N THR A 596 -19.08 32.23 -5.81
CA THR A 596 -20.06 31.31 -6.44
C THR A 596 -20.27 31.62 -7.92
N ASN A 597 -19.84 32.78 -8.41
CA ASN A 597 -19.95 33.20 -9.80
C ASN A 597 -18.58 33.26 -10.52
N ASP A 598 -17.52 32.64 -9.97
CA ASP A 598 -16.23 32.53 -10.68
C ASP A 598 -16.36 31.62 -11.91
N PRO A 599 -15.75 31.94 -13.07
CA PRO A 599 -15.85 31.13 -14.29
C PRO A 599 -15.29 29.71 -14.13
N HIS A 600 -14.29 29.46 -13.28
CA HIS A 600 -13.70 28.13 -13.11
C HIS A 600 -14.59 27.21 -12.23
N PRO A 601 -15.14 26.08 -12.74
CA PRO A 601 -14.71 25.37 -13.94
C PRO A 601 -15.41 25.83 -15.21
N GLU A 602 -14.62 25.94 -16.26
CA GLU A 602 -15.03 26.28 -17.63
C GLU A 602 -15.30 25.00 -18.44
N PRO A 603 -15.97 25.07 -19.60
CA PRO A 603 -16.35 23.88 -20.37
C PRO A 603 -15.17 23.01 -20.83
N GLU A 604 -13.96 23.57 -20.89
CA GLU A 604 -12.74 22.84 -21.26
C GLU A 604 -12.21 21.96 -20.13
N ASP A 605 -12.49 22.30 -18.86
CA ASP A 605 -12.10 21.51 -17.68
C ASP A 605 -12.96 20.23 -17.53
N GLU A 606 -14.14 20.20 -18.17
CA GLU A 606 -15.09 19.08 -18.15
C GLU A 606 -14.90 18.11 -19.35
N VAL A 607 -13.78 18.21 -20.07
CA VAL A 607 -13.43 17.32 -21.19
C VAL A 607 -12.44 16.27 -20.72
N GLU A 608 -12.68 15.00 -21.07
CA GLU A 608 -11.79 13.88 -20.77
C GLU A 608 -10.44 14.02 -21.50
N ARG A 609 -9.35 13.97 -20.73
CA ARG A 609 -7.97 14.12 -21.22
C ARG A 609 -7.12 12.98 -20.66
N ILE A 610 -6.14 12.51 -21.43
CA ILE A 610 -5.22 11.45 -20.98
C ILE A 610 -4.55 11.90 -19.66
N GLY A 611 -4.62 11.05 -18.63
CA GLY A 611 -4.05 11.32 -17.30
C GLY A 611 -4.88 12.19 -16.36
N LEU A 612 -6.03 12.75 -16.78
CA LEU A 612 -6.92 13.56 -15.94
C LEU A 612 -8.36 13.06 -16.00
N SER A 613 -8.93 12.74 -14.84
CA SER A 613 -10.32 12.28 -14.77
C SER A 613 -11.28 13.45 -14.97
N ALA A 614 -12.11 13.37 -16.02
CA ALA A 614 -13.26 14.25 -16.22
C ALA A 614 -14.51 13.79 -15.45
N ASP A 615 -14.35 13.04 -14.35
CA ASP A 615 -15.42 12.89 -13.37
C ASP A 615 -15.85 14.29 -12.86
N PRO A 616 -17.14 14.64 -12.99
CA PRO A 616 -17.67 15.89 -12.46
C PRO A 616 -17.40 16.12 -10.95
N SER A 617 -17.26 15.10 -10.11
CA SER A 617 -16.92 15.32 -8.69
C SER A 617 -15.45 15.70 -8.49
N HIS A 618 -14.54 15.09 -9.25
CA HIS A 618 -13.12 15.42 -9.28
C HIS A 618 -12.86 16.82 -9.85
N VAL A 619 -13.58 17.24 -10.89
CA VAL A 619 -13.51 18.62 -11.40
C VAL A 619 -14.06 19.61 -10.35
N ALA A 620 -15.16 19.27 -9.67
CA ALA A 620 -15.78 20.15 -8.68
C ALA A 620 -14.83 20.49 -7.52
N ILE A 621 -14.21 19.50 -6.88
CA ILE A 621 -13.27 19.71 -5.77
C ILE A 621 -12.00 20.47 -6.20
N ASN A 622 -11.60 20.38 -7.47
CA ASN A 622 -10.46 21.13 -8.00
C ASN A 622 -10.81 22.56 -8.42
N SER A 623 -12.06 22.85 -8.77
CA SER A 623 -12.52 24.17 -9.24
C SER A 623 -12.69 25.25 -8.15
N VAL A 624 -12.81 26.53 -8.57
CA VAL A 624 -13.16 27.66 -7.66
C VAL A 624 -14.64 27.62 -7.29
N ARG A 625 -15.52 27.55 -8.30
CA ARG A 625 -16.98 27.58 -8.13
C ARG A 625 -17.50 26.35 -7.37
N GLY A 626 -16.85 25.18 -7.48
CA GLY A 626 -17.18 23.98 -6.72
C GLY A 626 -16.96 24.12 -5.21
N GLU A 627 -15.75 24.52 -4.78
CA GLU A 627 -15.46 24.82 -3.36
C GLU A 627 -16.38 25.95 -2.83
N ALA A 628 -16.75 26.93 -3.67
CA ALA A 628 -17.70 27.97 -3.27
C ALA A 628 -19.13 27.44 -3.04
N ILE A 629 -19.66 26.57 -3.90
CA ILE A 629 -21.00 25.97 -3.70
C ILE A 629 -20.99 24.98 -2.51
N GLU A 630 -19.90 24.23 -2.27
CA GLU A 630 -19.70 23.49 -1.02
C GLU A 630 -19.77 24.41 0.21
N ALA A 631 -19.04 25.54 0.17
CA ALA A 631 -19.00 26.52 1.25
C ALA A 631 -20.39 27.14 1.51
N VAL A 632 -21.21 27.35 0.49
CA VAL A 632 -22.62 27.80 0.62
C VAL A 632 -23.48 26.79 1.39
N VAL A 633 -23.32 25.48 1.13
CA VAL A 633 -24.04 24.44 1.90
C VAL A 633 -23.55 24.39 3.35
N ARG A 634 -22.24 24.53 3.59
CA ARG A 634 -21.67 24.58 4.95
C ARG A 634 -22.10 25.82 5.72
N TYR A 635 -22.15 26.99 5.07
CA TYR A 635 -22.73 28.23 5.61
C TYR A 635 -24.19 28.02 6.02
N ALA A 636 -25.00 27.37 5.19
CA ALA A 636 -26.40 27.06 5.51
C ALA A 636 -26.53 26.17 6.77
N CYS A 637 -25.66 25.17 6.93
CA CYS A 637 -25.57 24.37 8.16
C CYS A 637 -25.17 25.20 9.39
N TRP A 638 -24.21 26.13 9.24
CA TRP A 638 -23.78 27.06 10.28
C TRP A 638 -24.90 28.04 10.68
N VAL A 639 -25.62 28.63 9.73
CA VAL A 639 -26.80 29.47 10.00
C VAL A 639 -27.87 28.70 10.77
N LYS A 640 -28.21 27.48 10.33
CA LYS A 640 -29.24 26.65 10.97
C LYS A 640 -28.87 26.25 12.42
N ARG A 641 -27.58 25.99 12.69
CA ARG A 641 -27.05 25.75 14.04
C ARG A 641 -27.13 27.01 14.91
N ASN A 642 -26.60 28.14 14.46
CA ASN A 642 -26.59 29.37 15.26
C ASN A 642 -28.01 29.88 15.57
N LEU A 643 -28.94 29.85 14.60
CA LEU A 643 -30.37 30.14 14.86
C LEU A 643 -31.00 29.19 15.88
N SER A 644 -30.50 27.96 16.04
CA SER A 644 -30.98 27.03 17.07
C SER A 644 -30.40 27.35 18.46
N ASN A 645 -29.13 27.74 18.51
CA ASN A 645 -28.40 28.10 19.73
C ASN A 645 -28.90 29.42 20.34
N GLU A 646 -29.21 30.40 19.49
CA GLU A 646 -29.83 31.70 19.82
C GLU A 646 -31.28 31.58 20.37
N GLY A 647 -31.76 30.37 20.68
CA GLY A 647 -33.15 30.10 21.05
C GLY A 647 -34.18 30.26 19.92
N LYS A 648 -33.77 30.80 18.76
CA LYS A 648 -34.59 31.10 17.57
C LYS A 648 -34.95 29.84 16.76
N LYS A 649 -35.26 28.73 17.45
CA LYS A 649 -35.62 27.41 16.88
C LYS A 649 -36.75 27.50 15.83
N ARG A 650 -37.70 28.43 15.98
CA ARG A 650 -38.76 28.69 14.98
C ARG A 650 -38.23 29.25 13.66
N LEU A 651 -37.10 29.96 13.64
CA LEU A 651 -36.44 30.43 12.42
C LEU A 651 -35.58 29.31 11.81
N ALA A 652 -34.80 28.59 12.63
CA ALA A 652 -34.04 27.41 12.17
C ALA A 652 -34.94 26.33 11.53
N GLY A 653 -36.17 26.18 12.01
CA GLY A 653 -37.21 25.31 11.44
C GLY A 653 -37.89 25.81 10.17
N GLN A 654 -37.52 26.98 9.63
CA GLN A 654 -38.05 27.51 8.35
C GLN A 654 -37.17 27.17 7.13
N GLY A 655 -36.07 26.46 7.34
CA GLY A 655 -35.17 26.05 6.26
C GLY A 655 -34.56 27.23 5.52
N LEU A 656 -34.51 27.15 4.19
CA LEU A 656 -33.88 28.17 3.34
C LEU A 656 -34.62 29.51 3.39
N LYS A 657 -35.86 29.57 3.89
CA LYS A 657 -36.56 30.85 4.13
C LYS A 657 -35.91 31.72 5.22
N SER A 658 -35.06 31.14 6.08
CA SER A 658 -34.26 31.87 7.08
C SER A 658 -32.90 32.35 6.55
N MET A 659 -32.60 32.00 5.30
CA MET A 659 -31.37 32.28 4.56
C MET A 659 -31.67 32.43 3.06
N PRO A 660 -32.51 33.40 2.65
CA PRO A 660 -32.87 33.60 1.25
C PRO A 660 -31.64 33.76 0.35
N GLU A 661 -30.55 34.31 0.87
CA GLU A 661 -29.28 34.47 0.15
C GLU A 661 -28.67 33.13 -0.31
N VAL A 662 -28.77 32.09 0.52
CA VAL A 662 -28.38 30.71 0.14
C VAL A 662 -29.32 30.18 -0.92
N ARG A 663 -30.63 30.44 -0.76
CA ARG A 663 -31.65 29.95 -1.67
C ARG A 663 -31.46 30.51 -3.07
N ASP A 664 -31.18 31.81 -3.18
CA ASP A 664 -31.07 32.49 -4.48
C ASP A 664 -29.84 32.00 -5.27
N VAL A 665 -28.75 31.65 -4.57
CA VAL A 665 -27.60 30.95 -5.18
C VAL A 665 -27.97 29.52 -5.58
N LEU A 666 -28.59 28.74 -4.70
CA LEU A 666 -28.95 27.35 -4.98
C LEU A 666 -30.03 27.20 -6.07
N ASP A 667 -31.00 28.11 -6.17
CA ASP A 667 -31.97 28.17 -7.27
C ASP A 667 -31.33 28.71 -8.57
N ALA A 668 -30.23 29.48 -8.50
CA ALA A 668 -29.50 30.00 -9.66
C ALA A 668 -28.64 28.96 -10.38
N HIS A 669 -27.70 28.31 -9.69
CA HIS A 669 -26.77 27.35 -10.28
C HIS A 669 -27.44 26.00 -10.64
N LEU A 670 -28.71 25.84 -10.26
CA LEU A 670 -29.51 24.67 -10.60
C LEU A 670 -30.16 24.78 -12.00
N GLU A 671 -30.24 25.97 -12.60
CA GLU A 671 -30.75 26.16 -13.97
C GLU A 671 -29.62 25.96 -15.01
N PRO A 672 -29.69 24.96 -15.92
CA PRO A 672 -28.61 24.66 -16.88
C PRO A 672 -28.31 25.76 -17.91
N THR A 673 -29.17 26.77 -18.01
CA THR A 673 -28.97 27.99 -18.83
C THR A 673 -28.22 29.09 -18.09
N ARG A 674 -28.00 28.94 -16.78
CA ARG A 674 -27.19 29.84 -15.94
C ARG A 674 -25.87 29.20 -15.52
N ASP A 675 -25.88 27.91 -15.19
CA ASP A 675 -24.67 27.13 -14.94
C ASP A 675 -24.72 25.79 -15.72
N PRO A 676 -24.01 25.68 -16.87
CA PRO A 676 -23.98 24.48 -17.71
C PRO A 676 -22.99 23.41 -17.21
N SER A 677 -22.30 23.66 -16.11
CA SER A 677 -21.30 22.77 -15.53
C SER A 677 -21.91 21.47 -15.01
N LEU A 678 -21.30 20.35 -15.39
CA LEU A 678 -21.50 19.06 -14.75
C LEU A 678 -20.87 19.01 -13.36
N ALA A 679 -19.71 19.65 -13.19
CA ALA A 679 -19.01 19.70 -11.92
C ALA A 679 -19.88 20.35 -10.83
N ILE A 680 -20.46 21.52 -11.09
CA ILE A 680 -21.39 22.17 -10.15
C ILE A 680 -22.66 21.34 -9.96
N ARG A 681 -23.11 20.60 -10.98
CA ARG A 681 -24.23 19.66 -10.85
C ARG A 681 -23.94 18.49 -9.90
N SER A 682 -22.72 17.98 -9.87
CA SER A 682 -22.31 16.88 -8.99
C SER A 682 -22.42 17.26 -7.51
N VAL A 683 -22.08 18.51 -7.17
CA VAL A 683 -22.18 19.07 -5.81
C VAL A 683 -23.61 18.97 -5.25
N TYR A 684 -24.64 19.25 -6.06
CA TYR A 684 -26.05 19.07 -5.62
C TYR A 684 -26.41 17.61 -5.33
N GLY A 685 -25.76 16.66 -6.01
CA GLY A 685 -25.90 15.23 -5.77
C GLY A 685 -25.26 14.81 -4.45
N LEU A 686 -23.96 15.13 -4.31
CA LEU A 686 -23.14 14.84 -3.12
C LEU A 686 -23.79 15.41 -1.85
N TRP A 687 -24.25 16.66 -1.89
CA TRP A 687 -24.87 17.34 -0.74
C TRP A 687 -26.39 17.12 -0.61
N PHE A 688 -27.03 16.30 -1.46
CA PHE A 688 -28.51 16.14 -1.43
C PHE A 688 -29.09 15.78 -0.05
N PRO A 689 -28.51 14.85 0.75
CA PRO A 689 -29.02 14.56 2.09
C PRO A 689 -28.97 15.77 3.04
N THR A 690 -27.92 16.59 2.91
CA THR A 690 -27.72 17.82 3.70
C THR A 690 -28.69 18.90 3.24
N LEU A 691 -28.90 19.07 1.94
CA LEU A 691 -29.90 20.00 1.38
C LEU A 691 -31.32 19.66 1.86
N HIS A 692 -31.69 18.37 1.90
CA HIS A 692 -32.95 17.93 2.49
C HIS A 692 -32.99 18.13 4.02
N TRP A 693 -31.86 17.95 4.73
CA TRP A 693 -31.80 18.25 6.17
C TRP A 693 -31.95 19.76 6.44
N LEU A 694 -31.47 20.62 5.54
CA LEU A 694 -31.64 22.08 5.60
C LEU A 694 -33.09 22.49 5.36
N ASP A 695 -33.68 22.10 4.22
CA ASP A 695 -35.06 22.40 3.84
C ASP A 695 -35.66 21.23 3.03
N ASP A 696 -36.53 20.46 3.69
CA ASP A 696 -37.16 19.27 3.12
C ASP A 696 -38.02 19.61 1.90
N LYS A 697 -38.77 20.71 1.97
CA LYS A 697 -39.69 21.16 0.91
C LYS A 697 -38.94 21.65 -0.31
N TRP A 698 -37.90 22.46 -0.14
CA TRP A 698 -37.07 22.91 -1.25
C TRP A 698 -36.38 21.72 -1.94
N ALA A 699 -35.79 20.80 -1.17
CA ALA A 699 -35.11 19.63 -1.73
C ALA A 699 -36.08 18.71 -2.50
N ILE A 700 -37.25 18.39 -1.92
CA ILE A 700 -38.29 17.58 -2.57
C ILE A 700 -38.81 18.24 -3.85
N GLN A 701 -39.05 19.55 -3.84
CA GLN A 701 -39.50 20.30 -5.02
C GLN A 701 -38.45 20.29 -6.16
N ASN A 702 -37.16 20.32 -5.81
CA ASN A 702 -36.06 20.39 -6.77
C ASN A 702 -35.45 19.04 -7.18
N VAL A 703 -35.93 17.89 -6.69
CA VAL A 703 -35.46 16.54 -7.13
C VAL A 703 -35.42 16.40 -8.65
N ARG A 704 -36.40 16.95 -9.38
CA ARG A 704 -36.48 16.89 -10.86
C ARG A 704 -35.59 17.90 -11.59
N LYS A 705 -34.97 18.86 -10.90
CA LYS A 705 -33.94 19.75 -11.46
C LYS A 705 -32.52 19.27 -11.13
N ILE A 706 -32.34 18.67 -9.95
CA ILE A 706 -31.06 18.07 -9.52
C ILE A 706 -30.80 16.79 -10.34
N PHE A 707 -31.82 15.93 -10.47
CA PHE A 707 -31.79 14.69 -11.24
C PHE A 707 -32.78 14.76 -12.42
N PRO A 708 -32.47 15.52 -13.49
CA PRO A 708 -33.41 15.80 -14.57
C PRO A 708 -33.76 14.57 -15.42
N GLU A 709 -35.04 14.47 -15.78
CA GLU A 709 -35.59 13.30 -16.50
C GLU A 709 -35.64 13.46 -18.03
N THR A 710 -35.35 14.66 -18.53
CA THR A 710 -35.41 15.01 -19.96
C THR A 710 -34.18 14.47 -20.70
N THR A 711 -34.37 13.83 -21.86
CA THR A 711 -33.31 13.17 -22.64
C THR A 711 -32.09 14.05 -22.90
N GLY A 712 -32.30 15.32 -23.28
CA GLY A 712 -31.22 16.30 -23.54
C GLY A 712 -30.46 16.78 -22.30
N LEU A 713 -30.90 16.41 -21.09
CA LEU A 713 -30.25 16.76 -19.82
C LEU A 713 -29.62 15.53 -19.12
N ARG A 714 -29.55 14.37 -19.78
CA ARG A 714 -29.04 13.11 -19.18
C ARG A 714 -27.68 13.29 -18.50
N LYS A 715 -26.73 14.01 -19.11
CA LYS A 715 -25.39 14.28 -18.53
C LYS A 715 -25.45 14.92 -17.13
N TYR A 716 -26.41 15.81 -16.88
CA TYR A 716 -26.62 16.45 -15.57
C TYR A 716 -27.21 15.48 -14.54
N LYS A 717 -28.11 14.58 -14.97
CA LYS A 717 -28.69 13.53 -14.13
C LYS A 717 -27.63 12.50 -13.72
N ASP A 718 -26.80 12.06 -14.66
CA ASP A 718 -25.73 11.10 -14.41
C ASP A 718 -24.68 11.73 -13.45
N ALA A 719 -24.21 12.96 -13.71
CA ALA A 719 -23.28 13.68 -12.83
C ALA A 719 -23.76 13.88 -11.37
N ALA A 720 -25.03 14.23 -11.16
CA ALA A 720 -25.59 14.33 -9.81
C ALA A 720 -25.84 12.95 -9.17
N TRP A 721 -26.27 11.97 -9.95
CA TRP A 721 -26.64 10.65 -9.42
C TRP A 721 -25.43 9.83 -8.99
N ASP A 722 -24.36 9.83 -9.78
CA ASP A 722 -23.14 9.09 -9.44
C ASP A 722 -22.47 9.70 -8.21
N ALA A 723 -22.36 11.04 -8.14
CA ALA A 723 -21.84 11.71 -6.94
C ALA A 723 -22.71 11.48 -5.69
N TYR A 724 -24.04 11.39 -5.83
CA TYR A 724 -24.93 10.97 -4.74
C TYR A 724 -24.66 9.52 -4.31
N ILE A 725 -24.55 8.58 -5.26
CA ILE A 725 -24.41 7.14 -4.97
C ILE A 725 -23.01 6.75 -4.48
N ILE A 726 -21.94 7.43 -4.93
CA ILE A 726 -20.57 7.16 -4.46
C ILE A 726 -20.34 7.74 -3.06
N PHE A 727 -20.75 9.00 -2.82
CA PHE A 727 -20.31 9.76 -1.64
C PHE A 727 -21.36 9.91 -0.52
N SER A 728 -22.66 9.69 -0.76
CA SER A 728 -23.67 9.76 0.30
C SER A 728 -23.91 8.41 0.99
N THR A 729 -23.97 8.41 2.32
CA THR A 729 -24.55 7.29 3.08
C THR A 729 -26.01 7.03 2.66
N PRO A 730 -26.48 5.77 2.53
CA PRO A 730 -27.87 5.42 2.24
C PRO A 730 -28.84 5.69 3.42
N TYR A 731 -29.07 6.97 3.74
CA TYR A 731 -29.98 7.41 4.80
C TYR A 731 -31.43 6.94 4.54
N LEU A 732 -32.04 6.30 5.53
CA LEU A 732 -33.32 5.57 5.37
C LEU A 732 -34.54 6.44 5.00
N ASN A 733 -34.47 7.75 5.22
CA ASN A 733 -35.48 8.73 4.78
C ASN A 733 -35.28 9.15 3.32
N MET A 734 -34.05 9.11 2.78
CA MET A 734 -33.77 9.49 1.40
C MET A 734 -34.36 8.50 0.39
N LEU A 735 -34.58 7.23 0.77
CA LEU A 735 -35.28 6.26 -0.07
C LEU A 735 -36.69 6.72 -0.47
N ASP A 736 -37.43 7.37 0.44
CA ASP A 736 -38.80 7.79 0.17
C ASP A 736 -38.84 9.04 -0.73
N VAL A 737 -37.84 9.91 -0.62
CA VAL A 737 -37.65 11.12 -1.46
C VAL A 737 -37.16 10.76 -2.87
N LEU A 738 -36.11 9.94 -2.97
CA LEU A 738 -35.45 9.57 -4.22
C LEU A 738 -35.97 8.25 -4.82
N ARG A 739 -37.14 7.76 -4.35
CA ARG A 739 -37.72 6.46 -4.74
C ARG A 739 -37.84 6.29 -6.26
N ALA A 740 -38.15 7.37 -6.97
CA ALA A 740 -38.22 7.38 -8.44
C ALA A 740 -36.84 7.18 -9.08
N GLN A 741 -35.80 7.86 -8.58
CA GLN A 741 -34.45 7.79 -9.14
C GLN A 741 -33.78 6.44 -8.85
N TYR A 742 -33.94 5.89 -7.64
CA TYR A 742 -33.56 4.49 -7.36
C TYR A 742 -34.27 3.49 -8.29
N SER A 743 -35.55 3.71 -8.61
CA SER A 743 -36.27 2.86 -9.57
C SER A 743 -35.86 3.05 -11.03
N ARG A 744 -35.30 4.21 -11.38
CA ARG A 744 -34.81 4.56 -12.73
C ARG A 744 -33.40 4.01 -12.95
N ALA A 745 -32.47 4.25 -12.02
CA ALA A 745 -31.11 3.71 -12.08
C ALA A 745 -31.10 2.17 -12.19
N VAL A 746 -32.01 1.49 -11.48
CA VAL A 746 -32.23 0.04 -11.60
C VAL A 746 -32.75 -0.40 -12.97
N ALA A 747 -33.51 0.45 -13.67
CA ALA A 747 -33.96 0.18 -15.04
C ALA A 747 -32.88 0.51 -16.10
N GLU A 748 -31.93 1.39 -15.77
CA GLU A 748 -30.85 1.87 -16.65
C GLU A 748 -29.54 1.08 -16.49
N LEU A 749 -29.48 0.05 -15.63
CA LEU A 749 -28.30 -0.79 -15.38
C LEU A 749 -27.63 -1.34 -16.65
N ASN A 750 -28.44 -1.67 -17.67
CA ASN A 750 -28.00 -2.25 -18.93
C ASN A 750 -27.83 -1.21 -20.06
N SER A 751 -27.98 0.09 -19.76
CA SER A 751 -27.96 1.19 -20.74
C SER A 751 -27.12 2.42 -20.32
N SER A 752 -26.28 2.26 -19.30
CA SER A 752 -25.16 3.16 -19.01
C SER A 752 -23.84 2.52 -19.43
N LEU A 753 -23.12 3.21 -20.33
CA LEU A 753 -21.66 3.17 -20.35
C LEU A 753 -21.20 3.55 -18.94
N THR A 754 -20.45 2.67 -18.28
CA THR A 754 -19.90 2.95 -16.95
C THR A 754 -18.60 3.70 -17.15
N ILE A 755 -18.53 4.96 -16.72
CA ILE A 755 -17.25 5.62 -16.49
C ILE A 755 -16.68 4.99 -15.22
N GLU A 756 -15.46 4.45 -15.28
CA GLU A 756 -14.79 3.95 -14.08
C GLU A 756 -14.26 5.13 -13.27
N HIS A 757 -15.07 5.57 -12.31
CA HIS A 757 -14.65 6.51 -11.28
C HIS A 757 -13.52 5.86 -10.47
N GLY A 758 -12.36 6.52 -10.34
CA GLY A 758 -11.21 6.03 -9.58
C GLY A 758 -11.43 5.83 -8.07
N VAL A 759 -12.67 6.02 -7.59
CA VAL A 759 -13.13 5.86 -6.20
C VAL A 759 -14.17 4.72 -6.06
N GLY A 760 -14.68 4.15 -7.15
CA GLY A 760 -15.54 2.96 -7.16
C GLY A 760 -16.72 2.98 -8.14
N ASP A 761 -17.22 1.79 -8.54
CA ASP A 761 -18.32 1.61 -9.51
C ASP A 761 -19.69 2.09 -8.95
N PRO A 762 -20.37 3.07 -9.60
CA PRO A 762 -21.72 3.51 -9.23
C PRO A 762 -22.76 2.37 -9.20
N LYS A 763 -22.61 1.33 -10.00
CA LYS A 763 -23.53 0.18 -10.06
C LYS A 763 -23.40 -0.69 -8.81
N GLU A 764 -22.18 -0.94 -8.36
CA GLU A 764 -21.87 -1.65 -7.11
C GLU A 764 -22.34 -0.86 -5.88
N LYS A 765 -22.09 0.46 -5.85
CA LYS A 765 -22.59 1.36 -4.80
C LYS A 765 -24.12 1.46 -4.77
N LEU A 766 -24.79 1.47 -5.93
CA LEU A 766 -26.25 1.36 -6.02
C LEU A 766 -26.77 0.05 -5.41
N ALA A 767 -26.07 -1.07 -5.64
CA ALA A 767 -26.41 -2.34 -5.00
C ALA A 767 -26.29 -2.25 -3.47
N GLU A 768 -25.19 -1.72 -2.94
CA GLU A 768 -24.99 -1.49 -1.49
C GLU A 768 -26.11 -0.63 -0.86
N HIS A 769 -26.55 0.42 -1.55
CA HIS A 769 -27.66 1.26 -1.10
C HIS A 769 -28.98 0.46 -1.02
N LEU A 770 -29.33 -0.27 -2.09
CA LEU A 770 -30.52 -1.11 -2.13
C LEU A 770 -30.49 -2.21 -1.06
N MET A 771 -29.33 -2.79 -0.80
CA MET A 771 -29.13 -3.78 0.26
C MET A 771 -29.27 -3.16 1.66
N THR A 772 -28.77 -1.95 1.88
CA THR A 772 -28.96 -1.23 3.16
C THR A 772 -30.45 -0.98 3.43
N PHE A 773 -31.19 -0.50 2.44
CA PHE A 773 -32.63 -0.29 2.58
C PHE A 773 -33.40 -1.61 2.80
N HIS A 774 -32.93 -2.72 2.22
CA HIS A 774 -33.49 -4.04 2.47
C HIS A 774 -33.19 -4.55 3.89
N TRP A 775 -31.94 -4.42 4.35
CA TRP A 775 -31.50 -4.77 5.70
C TRP A 775 -32.36 -4.08 6.76
N HIS A 776 -32.60 -2.77 6.62
CA HIS A 776 -33.48 -2.00 7.50
C HIS A 776 -35.00 -2.18 7.24
N GLY A 777 -35.40 -3.02 6.27
CA GLY A 777 -36.80 -3.32 5.98
C GLY A 777 -37.59 -2.23 5.24
N LYS A 778 -36.91 -1.15 4.83
CA LYS A 778 -37.47 -0.03 4.07
C LYS A 778 -37.68 -0.36 2.59
N LEU A 779 -36.97 -1.37 2.07
CA LEU A 779 -37.15 -1.90 0.72
C LEU A 779 -37.42 -3.43 0.75
N PRO A 780 -38.68 -3.85 0.94
CA PRO A 780 -39.02 -5.28 1.00
C PRO A 780 -38.84 -5.97 -0.36
N TYR A 781 -38.26 -7.17 -0.36
CA TYR A 781 -38.23 -8.04 -1.52
C TYR A 781 -39.63 -8.60 -1.82
N ARG A 782 -40.05 -8.57 -3.09
CA ARG A 782 -41.38 -9.01 -3.54
C ARG A 782 -41.30 -9.80 -4.86
N GLY A 783 -40.40 -10.79 -4.90
CA GLY A 783 -40.11 -11.56 -6.12
C GLY A 783 -39.53 -10.65 -7.21
N THR A 784 -40.10 -10.69 -8.41
CA THR A 784 -39.74 -9.80 -9.54
C THR A 784 -40.29 -8.37 -9.39
N SER A 785 -41.17 -8.10 -8.43
CA SER A 785 -41.84 -6.80 -8.28
C SER A 785 -41.13 -5.82 -7.33
N GLY A 786 -41.35 -4.53 -7.53
CA GLY A 786 -40.67 -3.45 -6.79
C GLY A 786 -39.21 -3.23 -7.24
N ILE A 787 -38.55 -2.20 -6.69
CA ILE A 787 -37.19 -1.80 -7.11
C ILE A 787 -36.20 -2.95 -6.91
N LEU A 788 -36.19 -3.56 -5.73
CA LEU A 788 -35.29 -4.68 -5.41
C LEU A 788 -35.56 -5.92 -6.27
N GLY A 789 -36.82 -6.20 -6.59
CA GLY A 789 -37.20 -7.30 -7.48
C GLY A 789 -36.77 -7.07 -8.92
N LYS A 790 -36.86 -5.83 -9.42
CA LYS A 790 -36.32 -5.42 -10.71
C LYS A 790 -34.79 -5.51 -10.75
N PHE A 791 -34.10 -5.03 -9.71
CA PHE A 791 -32.63 -5.11 -9.60
C PHE A 791 -32.15 -6.57 -9.78
N PHE A 792 -32.66 -7.49 -8.98
CA PHE A 792 -32.36 -8.93 -9.09
C PHE A 792 -32.95 -9.62 -10.34
N SER A 793 -33.52 -8.87 -11.29
CA SER A 793 -34.03 -9.38 -12.58
C SER A 793 -33.41 -8.68 -13.80
N ILE A 794 -32.57 -7.65 -13.59
CA ILE A 794 -31.90 -6.86 -14.64
C ILE A 794 -30.37 -6.92 -14.47
N ALA A 795 -29.89 -6.84 -13.23
CA ALA A 795 -28.46 -6.87 -12.89
C ALA A 795 -27.79 -8.18 -13.35
N THR A 796 -26.54 -8.07 -13.79
CA THR A 796 -25.66 -9.20 -14.17
C THR A 796 -25.28 -10.06 -12.97
N ASP A 797 -24.78 -11.28 -13.21
CA ASP A 797 -24.36 -12.19 -12.14
C ASP A 797 -23.27 -11.58 -11.24
N LYS A 798 -22.30 -10.83 -11.79
CA LYS A 798 -21.32 -10.05 -11.00
C LYS A 798 -22.02 -9.16 -9.98
N LEU A 799 -23.01 -8.38 -10.42
CA LEU A 799 -23.66 -7.36 -9.60
C LEU A 799 -24.69 -7.94 -8.62
N ARG A 800 -25.35 -9.05 -8.97
CA ARG A 800 -26.19 -9.83 -8.04
C ARG A 800 -25.35 -10.55 -6.99
N GLY A 801 -24.18 -11.07 -7.38
CA GLY A 801 -23.17 -11.63 -6.48
C GLY A 801 -22.68 -10.60 -5.46
N HIS A 802 -22.17 -9.44 -5.92
CA HIS A 802 -21.74 -8.32 -5.05
C HIS A 802 -22.80 -7.93 -4.02
N ALA A 803 -24.05 -7.77 -4.45
CA ALA A 803 -25.17 -7.44 -3.57
C ALA A 803 -25.37 -8.47 -2.44
N LEU A 804 -25.21 -9.77 -2.73
CA LEU A 804 -25.33 -10.83 -1.73
C LEU A 804 -24.05 -10.98 -0.89
N GLU A 805 -22.86 -10.80 -1.48
CA GLU A 805 -21.57 -10.83 -0.78
C GLU A 805 -21.51 -9.74 0.30
N VAL A 806 -21.86 -8.50 -0.04
CA VAL A 806 -21.92 -7.36 0.88
C VAL A 806 -22.84 -7.66 2.07
N LEU A 807 -24.05 -8.16 1.82
CA LEU A 807 -24.98 -8.60 2.87
C LEU A 807 -24.38 -9.71 3.75
N GLY A 808 -23.66 -10.65 3.13
CA GLY A 808 -22.95 -11.75 3.77
C GLY A 808 -21.84 -11.26 4.71
N ARG A 809 -21.02 -10.32 4.24
CA ARG A 809 -19.93 -9.70 5.03
C ARG A 809 -20.49 -8.90 6.21
N TRP A 810 -21.56 -8.13 6.00
CA TRP A 810 -22.23 -7.41 7.10
C TRP A 810 -22.81 -8.34 8.17
N ILE A 811 -23.44 -9.47 7.79
CA ILE A 811 -23.98 -10.41 8.77
C ILE A 811 -22.89 -11.25 9.48
N HIS A 812 -21.76 -11.49 8.81
CA HIS A 812 -20.60 -12.14 9.42
C HIS A 812 -19.91 -11.24 10.45
N SER A 813 -19.61 -9.98 10.12
CA SER A 813 -18.97 -9.03 11.05
C SER A 813 -19.89 -8.51 12.16
N SER A 814 -21.22 -8.55 11.98
CA SER A 814 -22.18 -8.12 12.99
C SER A 814 -22.16 -8.99 14.25
N GLY A 815 -22.07 -8.39 15.44
CA GLY A 815 -22.16 -9.10 16.72
C GLY A 815 -23.51 -9.80 16.94
N LYS A 816 -24.56 -9.02 17.24
CA LYS A 816 -25.95 -9.50 17.37
C LYS A 816 -26.82 -8.92 16.25
N VAL A 817 -27.59 -9.77 15.57
CA VAL A 817 -28.52 -9.41 14.49
C VAL A 817 -29.93 -9.80 14.90
N SER A 818 -30.93 -8.97 14.62
CA SER A 818 -32.31 -9.24 15.07
C SER A 818 -33.01 -10.29 14.20
N PRO A 819 -33.91 -11.13 14.76
CA PRO A 819 -34.61 -12.16 13.98
C PRO A 819 -35.38 -11.62 12.77
N ALA A 820 -35.87 -10.38 12.84
CA ALA A 820 -36.54 -9.73 11.73
C ALA A 820 -35.61 -9.39 10.55
N VAL A 821 -34.32 -9.13 10.80
CA VAL A 821 -33.30 -9.01 9.73
C VAL A 821 -33.03 -10.38 9.14
N ILE A 822 -32.75 -11.38 9.99
CA ILE A 822 -32.49 -12.78 9.56
C ILE A 822 -33.60 -13.28 8.63
N GLU A 823 -34.87 -13.09 8.98
CA GLU A 823 -36.03 -13.53 8.19
C GLU A 823 -36.22 -12.75 6.88
N ARG A 824 -35.82 -11.48 6.80
CA ARG A 824 -35.79 -10.72 5.53
C ARG A 824 -34.74 -11.29 4.58
N LEU A 825 -33.52 -11.43 5.08
CA LEU A 825 -32.39 -11.98 4.32
C LEU A 825 -32.68 -13.40 3.86
N ARG A 826 -33.28 -14.24 4.72
CA ARG A 826 -33.72 -15.60 4.39
C ARG A 826 -34.63 -15.62 3.16
N LYS A 827 -35.64 -14.75 3.11
CA LYS A 827 -36.58 -14.66 1.97
C LYS A 827 -35.96 -14.08 0.71
N LEU A 828 -35.02 -13.15 0.83
CA LEU A 828 -34.27 -12.64 -0.32
C LEU A 828 -33.41 -13.76 -0.94
N TRP A 829 -32.68 -14.50 -0.08
CA TRP A 829 -31.84 -15.62 -0.46
C TRP A 829 -32.63 -16.75 -1.13
N GLU A 830 -33.70 -17.22 -0.49
CA GLU A 830 -34.61 -18.25 -1.05
C GLU A 830 -35.18 -17.82 -2.39
N GLY A 831 -35.45 -16.51 -2.57
CA GLY A 831 -35.92 -15.93 -3.82
C GLY A 831 -34.88 -15.87 -4.94
N GLN A 832 -33.58 -15.82 -4.64
CA GLN A 832 -32.52 -15.92 -5.66
C GLN A 832 -32.20 -17.38 -5.97
N VAL A 833 -32.09 -18.24 -4.95
CA VAL A 833 -31.90 -19.69 -5.12
C VAL A 833 -33.05 -20.34 -5.90
N ALA A 834 -34.28 -19.83 -5.79
CA ALA A 834 -35.38 -20.28 -6.63
C ALA A 834 -35.10 -20.04 -8.13
N LYS A 835 -34.69 -18.82 -8.52
CA LYS A 835 -34.34 -18.48 -9.90
C LYS A 835 -33.07 -19.21 -10.39
N ALA A 836 -32.07 -19.30 -9.53
CA ALA A 836 -30.78 -19.90 -9.85
C ALA A 836 -30.82 -21.44 -10.03
N LYS A 837 -31.99 -22.07 -9.81
CA LYS A 837 -32.25 -23.46 -10.21
C LYS A 837 -32.67 -23.59 -11.67
N ASP A 838 -33.32 -22.56 -12.22
CA ASP A 838 -33.80 -22.56 -13.61
C ASP A 838 -32.64 -22.32 -14.59
N ASP A 839 -31.64 -21.52 -14.18
CA ASP A 839 -30.35 -21.34 -14.87
C ASP A 839 -29.21 -21.15 -13.84
N PRO A 840 -28.51 -22.23 -13.45
CA PRO A 840 -27.38 -22.14 -12.52
C PRO A 840 -26.14 -21.47 -13.13
N ALA A 841 -25.92 -21.64 -14.44
CA ALA A 841 -24.71 -21.16 -15.12
C ALA A 841 -24.67 -19.62 -15.19
N GLN A 842 -25.82 -18.98 -15.38
CA GLN A 842 -25.95 -17.52 -15.31
C GLN A 842 -26.06 -16.97 -13.87
N ASN A 843 -25.87 -17.80 -12.83
CA ASN A 843 -26.07 -17.43 -11.42
C ASN A 843 -24.93 -17.88 -10.48
N ILE A 844 -23.73 -18.18 -11.00
CA ILE A 844 -22.62 -18.71 -10.20
C ILE A 844 -22.22 -17.74 -9.08
N ARG A 845 -21.88 -16.48 -9.38
CA ARG A 845 -21.51 -15.47 -8.37
C ARG A 845 -22.67 -15.11 -7.44
N THR A 846 -23.90 -15.17 -7.95
CA THR A 846 -25.13 -15.04 -7.13
C THR A 846 -25.23 -16.15 -6.08
N LEU A 847 -24.75 -17.37 -6.38
CA LEU A 847 -24.77 -18.53 -5.50
C LEU A 847 -23.55 -18.63 -4.57
N THR A 848 -22.33 -18.39 -5.06
CA THR A 848 -21.08 -18.53 -4.30
C THR A 848 -21.03 -17.61 -3.07
N ALA A 849 -21.66 -16.44 -3.16
CA ALA A 849 -21.77 -15.45 -2.09
C ALA A 849 -22.37 -16.00 -0.79
N TYR A 850 -23.03 -17.17 -0.84
CA TYR A 850 -23.51 -17.85 0.36
C TYR A 850 -22.42 -18.23 1.36
N GLY A 851 -21.15 -18.34 0.96
CA GLY A 851 -20.06 -18.72 1.85
C GLY A 851 -19.97 -17.79 3.07
N TRP A 852 -20.03 -16.48 2.85
CA TRP A 852 -20.12 -15.46 3.90
C TRP A 852 -21.38 -15.62 4.79
N TRP A 853 -22.52 -15.94 4.19
CA TRP A 853 -23.79 -16.11 4.90
C TRP A 853 -23.75 -17.33 5.82
N PHE A 854 -23.18 -18.44 5.35
CA PHE A 854 -22.96 -19.65 6.14
C PHE A 854 -21.95 -19.40 7.26
N ALA A 855 -20.78 -18.84 6.92
CA ALA A 855 -19.70 -18.52 7.86
C ALA A 855 -20.16 -17.59 9.00
N SER A 856 -21.14 -16.70 8.76
CA SER A 856 -21.72 -15.83 9.79
C SER A 856 -22.28 -16.56 11.02
N GLY A 857 -22.74 -17.81 10.84
CA GLY A 857 -23.37 -18.61 11.89
C GLY A 857 -24.67 -18.03 12.48
N LYS A 858 -25.23 -16.94 11.94
CA LYS A 858 -26.41 -16.24 12.51
C LYS A 858 -27.76 -16.86 12.10
N PHE A 859 -27.79 -17.68 11.05
CA PHE A 859 -29.00 -18.29 10.51
C PHE A 859 -29.39 -19.59 11.23
N PRO A 860 -30.68 -20.00 11.20
CA PRO A 860 -31.11 -21.29 11.76
C PRO A 860 -30.33 -22.45 11.13
N GLN A 861 -29.60 -23.22 11.95
CA GLN A 861 -28.53 -24.09 11.46
C GLN A 861 -29.00 -25.17 10.47
N LYS A 862 -30.18 -25.79 10.70
CA LYS A 862 -30.79 -26.74 9.76
C LYS A 862 -31.10 -26.14 8.39
N TRP A 863 -31.59 -24.89 8.37
CA TRP A 863 -31.83 -24.16 7.12
C TRP A 863 -30.51 -23.84 6.42
N SER A 864 -29.51 -23.38 7.17
CA SER A 864 -28.23 -22.94 6.59
C SER A 864 -27.43 -24.10 5.98
N MET A 865 -27.44 -25.28 6.61
CA MET A 865 -26.88 -26.50 6.02
C MET A 865 -27.62 -26.92 4.73
N ALA A 866 -28.95 -26.79 4.71
CA ALA A 866 -29.74 -27.12 3.52
C ALA A 866 -29.46 -26.16 2.34
N GLN A 867 -29.23 -24.86 2.61
CA GLN A 867 -28.83 -23.91 1.58
C GLN A 867 -27.41 -24.18 1.07
N LEU A 868 -26.44 -24.45 1.96
CA LEU A 868 -25.08 -24.82 1.54
C LEU A 868 -25.09 -26.06 0.63
N THR A 869 -25.89 -27.08 1.00
CA THR A 869 -26.11 -28.28 0.18
C THR A 869 -26.66 -27.94 -1.21
N ILE A 870 -27.53 -26.94 -1.33
CA ILE A 870 -28.08 -26.49 -2.63
C ILE A 870 -27.03 -25.74 -3.43
N VAL A 871 -26.28 -24.82 -2.82
CA VAL A 871 -25.25 -24.02 -3.51
C VAL A 871 -24.15 -24.92 -4.08
N LEU A 872 -23.60 -25.83 -3.28
CA LEU A 872 -22.53 -26.74 -3.73
C LEU A 872 -22.99 -27.67 -4.88
N ARG A 873 -24.29 -27.99 -4.98
CA ARG A 873 -24.86 -28.77 -6.09
C ARG A 873 -25.11 -27.96 -7.37
N LEU A 874 -25.37 -26.66 -7.26
CA LEU A 874 -25.73 -25.81 -8.40
C LEU A 874 -24.54 -25.04 -8.96
N ALA A 875 -23.73 -24.44 -8.08
CA ALA A 875 -22.58 -23.59 -8.45
C ALA A 875 -21.25 -24.35 -8.48
N LYS A 876 -21.18 -25.58 -7.93
CA LYS A 876 -19.96 -26.38 -7.71
C LYS A 876 -18.85 -25.75 -6.84
N THR A 877 -18.91 -24.45 -6.56
CA THR A 877 -17.93 -23.71 -5.75
C THR A 877 -18.61 -22.75 -4.78
N ILE A 878 -17.84 -22.10 -3.91
CA ILE A 878 -18.30 -21.25 -2.81
C ILE A 878 -17.26 -20.17 -2.48
N ASP A 879 -17.69 -18.94 -2.19
CA ASP A 879 -16.76 -17.88 -1.75
C ASP A 879 -16.29 -18.14 -0.30
N VAL A 880 -15.10 -17.64 0.05
CA VAL A 880 -14.50 -17.79 1.40
C VAL A 880 -14.60 -19.21 1.98
N ASP A 881 -14.30 -20.20 1.14
CA ASP A 881 -14.32 -21.63 1.46
C ASP A 881 -13.59 -22.01 2.77
N TYR A 882 -12.49 -21.33 3.10
CA TYR A 882 -11.79 -21.49 4.37
C TYR A 882 -12.67 -21.16 5.59
N LEU A 883 -13.43 -20.06 5.57
CA LEU A 883 -14.41 -19.73 6.63
C LEU A 883 -15.59 -20.70 6.64
N VAL A 884 -15.98 -21.22 5.48
CA VAL A 884 -17.02 -22.25 5.37
C VAL A 884 -16.56 -23.54 6.05
N LEU A 885 -15.31 -23.97 5.83
CA LEU A 885 -14.72 -25.15 6.47
C LEU A 885 -14.52 -24.96 7.99
N GLU A 886 -14.04 -23.80 8.45
CA GLU A 886 -14.00 -23.47 9.88
C GLU A 886 -15.40 -23.52 10.51
N ARG A 887 -16.43 -23.02 9.81
CA ARG A 887 -17.81 -23.10 10.29
C ARG A 887 -18.34 -24.52 10.29
N LEU A 888 -18.03 -25.34 9.28
CA LEU A 888 -18.36 -26.77 9.24
C LEU A 888 -17.73 -27.54 10.41
N LEU A 889 -16.51 -27.18 10.83
CA LEU A 889 -15.85 -27.74 12.03
C LEU A 889 -16.55 -27.40 13.36
N VAL A 890 -17.30 -26.30 13.42
CA VAL A 890 -18.18 -26.00 14.56
C VAL A 890 -19.51 -26.73 14.46
N VAL A 891 -20.09 -26.79 13.25
CA VAL A 891 -21.39 -27.43 12.98
C VAL A 891 -21.34 -28.96 13.10
N SER A 892 -20.19 -29.58 12.83
CA SER A 892 -19.94 -31.03 12.89
C SER A 892 -20.35 -31.66 14.23
N ARG A 893 -20.22 -30.91 15.33
CA ARG A 893 -20.56 -31.32 16.71
C ARG A 893 -22.07 -31.46 16.94
N ILE A 894 -22.90 -30.99 16.00
CA ILE A 894 -24.37 -30.88 16.15
C ILE A 894 -25.09 -31.55 14.96
N MET A 895 -24.55 -31.42 13.76
CA MET A 895 -25.11 -31.97 12.51
C MET A 895 -24.02 -32.69 11.69
N PRO A 896 -23.39 -33.75 12.23
CA PRO A 896 -22.22 -34.38 11.61
C PRO A 896 -22.54 -34.98 10.22
N LEU A 897 -23.68 -35.64 10.08
CA LEU A 897 -24.05 -36.32 8.82
C LEU A 897 -24.23 -35.32 7.68
N GLU A 898 -24.92 -34.20 7.95
CA GLU A 898 -25.08 -33.11 6.99
C GLU A 898 -23.76 -32.41 6.66
N VAL A 899 -22.82 -32.33 7.61
CA VAL A 899 -21.47 -31.79 7.37
C VAL A 899 -20.65 -32.69 6.46
N ILE A 900 -20.64 -34.01 6.69
CA ILE A 900 -19.97 -34.98 5.81
C ILE A 900 -20.53 -34.87 4.39
N ARG A 901 -21.86 -34.82 4.23
CA ARG A 901 -22.51 -34.67 2.92
C ARG A 901 -22.19 -33.35 2.23
N CYS A 902 -22.01 -32.25 2.96
CA CYS A 902 -21.54 -30.98 2.39
C CYS A 902 -20.06 -31.03 1.99
N LEU A 903 -19.19 -31.61 2.82
CA LEU A 903 -17.77 -31.82 2.48
C LEU A 903 -17.63 -32.72 1.25
N ARG A 904 -18.45 -33.79 1.17
CA ARG A 904 -18.50 -34.67 0.00
C ARG A 904 -18.86 -33.92 -1.27
N LEU A 905 -19.93 -33.12 -1.25
CA LEU A 905 -20.31 -32.29 -2.40
C LEU A 905 -19.20 -31.29 -2.80
N PHE A 906 -18.55 -30.65 -1.83
CA PHE A 906 -17.41 -29.76 -2.06
C PHE A 906 -16.24 -30.51 -2.75
N CYS A 907 -15.87 -31.68 -2.23
CA CYS A 907 -14.75 -32.48 -2.75
C CYS A 907 -15.09 -33.24 -4.06
N GLU A 908 -16.36 -33.56 -4.31
CA GLU A 908 -16.84 -34.08 -5.58
C GLU A 908 -16.80 -32.99 -6.66
N ALA A 909 -17.26 -31.79 -6.33
CA ALA A 909 -17.39 -30.66 -7.23
C ALA A 909 -16.06 -30.00 -7.64
N SER A 910 -15.02 -30.04 -6.80
CA SER A 910 -13.66 -29.64 -7.18
C SER A 910 -13.14 -30.49 -8.35
N GLU A 911 -13.03 -29.85 -9.51
CA GLU A 911 -12.48 -30.44 -10.74
C GLU A 911 -10.94 -30.46 -10.66
N GLN A 912 -10.34 -29.50 -9.93
CA GLN A 912 -8.90 -29.42 -9.73
C GLN A 912 -8.40 -30.04 -8.42
N GLN A 913 -7.30 -30.79 -8.49
CA GLN A 913 -6.66 -31.36 -7.29
C GLN A 913 -6.12 -30.27 -6.35
N TRP A 914 -5.66 -29.12 -6.86
CA TRP A 914 -5.03 -28.08 -6.03
C TRP A 914 -6.01 -27.39 -5.08
N GLU A 915 -7.29 -27.28 -5.44
CA GLU A 915 -8.35 -26.71 -4.60
C GLU A 915 -8.45 -27.47 -3.27
N ILE A 916 -8.74 -28.77 -3.35
CA ILE A 916 -8.79 -29.68 -2.19
C ILE A 916 -7.43 -29.73 -1.47
N SER A 917 -6.31 -29.77 -2.21
CA SER A 917 -4.96 -29.77 -1.62
C SER A 917 -4.75 -28.62 -0.63
N SER A 918 -5.27 -27.43 -0.97
CA SER A 918 -5.12 -26.21 -0.16
C SER A 918 -5.96 -26.21 1.13
N ARG A 919 -6.79 -27.25 1.35
CA ARG A 919 -7.78 -27.36 2.43
C ARG A 919 -7.70 -28.65 3.26
N LEU A 920 -6.77 -29.56 2.93
CA LEU A 920 -6.63 -30.87 3.57
C LEU A 920 -6.59 -30.81 5.11
N ASP A 921 -5.85 -29.86 5.69
CA ASP A 921 -5.79 -29.64 7.15
C ASP A 921 -7.16 -29.40 7.79
N ALA A 922 -8.02 -28.62 7.12
CA ALA A 922 -9.35 -28.26 7.62
C ALA A 922 -10.33 -29.43 7.46
N ILE A 923 -10.33 -30.09 6.31
CA ILE A 923 -11.13 -31.29 6.05
C ILE A 923 -10.77 -32.39 7.07
N LYS A 924 -9.47 -32.60 7.34
CA LYS A 924 -9.00 -33.62 8.29
C LYS A 924 -9.49 -33.34 9.71
N LYS A 925 -9.37 -32.09 10.17
CA LYS A 925 -9.89 -31.65 11.48
C LYS A 925 -11.39 -31.90 11.64
N ILE A 926 -12.18 -31.87 10.56
CA ILE A 926 -13.62 -32.17 10.58
C ILE A 926 -13.88 -33.69 10.64
N LEU A 927 -13.12 -34.50 9.88
CA LEU A 927 -13.33 -35.95 9.79
C LEU A 927 -12.80 -36.74 11.01
N SER A 928 -11.67 -36.35 11.63
CA SER A 928 -11.08 -37.11 12.73
C SER A 928 -12.05 -37.44 13.89
N PRO A 929 -12.90 -36.51 14.37
CA PRO A 929 -13.85 -36.80 15.45
C PRO A 929 -15.00 -37.73 15.03
N MET A 930 -15.34 -37.77 13.73
CA MET A 930 -16.41 -38.63 13.19
C MET A 930 -15.92 -40.07 13.06
N LEU A 931 -14.71 -40.25 12.53
CA LEU A 931 -14.05 -41.55 12.34
C LEU A 931 -13.71 -42.25 13.67
N LYS A 932 -13.39 -41.47 14.71
CA LYS A 932 -13.20 -41.95 16.09
C LYS A 932 -14.50 -42.11 16.90
N GLY A 933 -15.66 -41.92 16.26
CA GLY A 933 -16.97 -42.17 16.85
C GLY A 933 -17.32 -43.66 16.97
N LYS A 934 -18.39 -43.96 17.72
CA LYS A 934 -19.01 -45.30 17.71
C LYS A 934 -19.65 -45.58 16.35
N ARG A 935 -19.66 -46.87 15.95
CA ARG A 935 -20.24 -47.32 14.67
C ARG A 935 -21.67 -46.79 14.49
N SER A 936 -21.86 -46.06 13.40
CA SER A 936 -23.06 -45.29 13.08
C SER A 936 -22.95 -44.78 11.64
N ALA A 937 -24.06 -44.37 11.01
CA ALA A 937 -24.07 -43.80 9.66
C ALA A 937 -23.13 -42.57 9.51
N VAL A 938 -22.83 -41.87 10.60
CA VAL A 938 -21.84 -40.78 10.64
C VAL A 938 -20.41 -41.30 10.45
N LYS A 939 -20.05 -42.41 11.10
CA LYS A 939 -18.74 -43.04 10.90
C LYS A 939 -18.65 -43.70 9.53
N GLU A 940 -19.73 -44.31 9.06
CA GLU A 940 -19.78 -44.98 7.76
C GLU A 940 -19.67 -43.95 6.61
N GLU A 941 -20.46 -42.87 6.58
CA GLU A 941 -20.29 -41.82 5.55
C GLU A 941 -18.96 -41.03 5.68
N ALA A 942 -18.36 -40.96 6.87
CA ALA A 942 -17.02 -40.38 7.04
C ALA A 942 -15.91 -41.30 6.51
N ILE A 943 -16.08 -42.62 6.61
CA ILE A 943 -15.23 -43.62 5.95
C ILE A 943 -15.39 -43.48 4.44
N ASP A 944 -16.61 -43.53 3.90
CA ASP A 944 -16.89 -43.33 2.46
C ASP A 944 -16.22 -42.07 1.89
N LEU A 945 -16.24 -40.95 2.64
CA LEU A 945 -15.63 -39.69 2.21
C LEU A 945 -14.10 -39.69 2.32
N ALA A 946 -13.54 -40.32 3.36
CA ALA A 946 -12.09 -40.50 3.46
C ALA A 946 -11.57 -41.44 2.36
N GLU A 947 -12.24 -42.58 2.13
CA GLU A 947 -12.00 -43.50 1.01
C GLU A 947 -12.12 -42.77 -0.34
N PHE A 948 -13.14 -41.93 -0.54
CA PHE A 948 -13.29 -41.11 -1.76
C PHE A 948 -12.15 -40.09 -1.94
N LEU A 949 -11.67 -39.47 -0.87
CA LEU A 949 -10.57 -38.51 -0.93
C LEU A 949 -9.24 -39.20 -1.21
N THR A 950 -8.95 -40.31 -0.53
CA THR A 950 -7.88 -41.26 -0.84
C THR A 950 -7.98 -41.70 -2.32
N ALA A 951 -9.19 -41.94 -2.85
CA ALA A 951 -9.44 -42.27 -4.25
C ALA A 951 -9.34 -41.11 -5.26
N LYS A 952 -9.40 -39.83 -4.82
CA LYS A 952 -8.98 -38.67 -5.63
C LYS A 952 -7.47 -38.34 -5.53
N GLY A 953 -6.69 -39.15 -4.79
CA GLY A 953 -5.24 -39.00 -4.61
C GLY A 953 -4.81 -38.35 -3.28
N PHE A 954 -5.74 -38.12 -2.35
CA PHE A 954 -5.49 -37.38 -1.11
C PHE A 954 -5.27 -38.29 0.09
N ARG A 955 -4.11 -38.96 0.15
CA ARG A 955 -3.67 -39.86 1.24
C ARG A 955 -3.42 -39.21 2.60
N TYR A 956 -3.98 -38.03 2.81
CA TYR A 956 -3.87 -37.26 4.03
C TYR A 956 -4.84 -37.77 5.13
N PHE A 957 -5.73 -38.71 4.79
CA PHE A 957 -6.75 -39.28 5.68
C PHE A 957 -6.55 -40.76 6.01
N ASP A 958 -5.56 -41.43 5.40
CA ASP A 958 -5.32 -42.87 5.55
C ASP A 958 -5.08 -43.29 7.02
N ASP A 959 -4.41 -42.43 7.81
CA ASP A 959 -4.19 -42.63 9.26
C ASP A 959 -5.49 -42.59 10.09
N LEU A 960 -6.51 -41.86 9.61
CA LEU A 960 -7.83 -41.84 10.24
C LEU A 960 -8.69 -43.04 9.84
N LEU A 961 -8.41 -43.67 8.69
CA LEU A 961 -9.03 -44.91 8.26
C LEU A 961 -8.44 -46.10 9.05
N ASP A 962 -7.11 -46.16 9.21
CA ASP A 962 -6.42 -47.11 10.10
C ASP A 962 -7.02 -47.11 11.51
N ASP A 963 -7.08 -45.93 12.15
CA ASP A 963 -7.72 -45.71 13.45
C ASP A 963 -9.21 -46.15 13.45
N ALA A 964 -9.92 -45.90 12.35
CA ALA A 964 -11.34 -46.19 12.25
C ALA A 964 -11.66 -47.68 12.15
N TYR A 965 -10.88 -48.46 11.38
CA TYR A 965 -11.07 -49.90 11.24
C TYR A 965 -10.55 -50.66 12.47
N GLN A 966 -9.41 -50.25 13.06
CA GLN A 966 -8.93 -50.85 14.32
C GLN A 966 -9.93 -50.64 15.46
N ALA A 967 -10.60 -49.49 15.54
CA ALA A 967 -11.70 -49.22 16.46
C ALA A 967 -13.06 -49.83 16.02
N ALA A 968 -13.07 -50.78 15.08
CA ALA A 968 -14.24 -51.54 14.63
C ALA A 968 -14.04 -53.07 14.67
N THR A 969 -12.85 -53.53 15.07
CA THR A 969 -12.51 -54.92 15.48
C THR A 969 -12.53 -55.09 16.99
#